data_AF-A0A497MPA4-F1
#
_entry.id   AF-A0A497MPA4-F1
#
_cell.length_a   1.000
_cell.length_b   1.000
_cell.length_c   1.000
_cell.angle_alpha   90.00
_cell.angle_beta   90.00
_cell.angle_gamma   90.00
#
_symmetry.space_group_name_H-M   'P 1'
#
loop_
_entity.id
_entity.type
_entity.pdbx_description
1 polymer ?
#
loop_
_entity_poly.entity_id
_entity_poly.type
_entity_poly.pdbx_seq_one_letter_code
_entity_poly.pdbx_strand_id
1 'polypeptide(L)'
;MTMFKKVLDNIDQKEIMEHVAFFSSCGSRVTGYPGFFKAMDYVVSKFEEYGIQPYGEDGYFEYFHITIPVDYGASISLEDGEVFHGYNLWPNLVNPSPYKSPPEGDLLVYVGRGTFDDLSKVNVTDRWVLMDFDSRWFFRLAAMFGAKGVIYIGTGKESRMEAFQKLYNVPMAFPKIYLKPEDGLRLKELCEKQGEVKIWVDSLMRWERIRVANIVGFIPGTANASEIGVITAYLDSWSIVPALSPGATDALGVSALLNFAKFLAKNPPRRSVMLVVLAGHWQSLWGAREWVDRHFDILGTSVKFFVSIDLSAGSQQLAVYNRGNVYSYTNLQTLNSRYTSLINLLFRTYLPVLRDESLLGERFGAYFIDEILLTYPPWISACPPTEFLGATYFDSEPYVAACYGGGFAFHTTNDARVYMKGPGDTYDRIQWDNYWPQVQFICTSLYGLLNEPVIDLPQSPSRLEATGEWGYCSLTIKVVSYNMTTAYWDPFDAERHPEAINDTIVHYQSTAAPAMQAVPSYAAFGAAFIMGVLDVVAKPDENGVVVIKGIKPYTSGMVDAFVINSTNGEIEWATDIGVYSPYQSKIASVTTVNASYLCSIFKCASIVLFALFNPSDLSSMPNVVLYNRLAHGPLIQQSFLVSMYGDVMAFIQPDIPVEILITRGRAFGMAATAATSGAALGSVGFIGAFLGGGGGGRFPMGILVNSTADFPEGYGYKVSAGRTLRIPFTPILYARDIFLLNDGRVKLAAKYFTFNPVTIMFHGLAEKYLKLALEAYKKRDYGLSYASAYAAWAYEQVAYYSMMDLIWQVIYTIVVISIAIIPFAYAMSRLVGFEGRRLIAGVIMLFGVMLIVLDIFHPGFHLASNAGMAILAFGTAIIILPLLGFVIREAMMSAKTLKERMIGMHTAEISRSAIAFQAFSLSIQNMRRRRFMTALTLVSIVILVFSMVTFTSLMAAPRPVEDIRTISEGETPPLYQGILIRRPVWSPIPEEMYYQVIHQFKGTGIYSARGWLFPPPPQRGLGFFAFSDKLITKVGAVLFLSPEEKEISHIDEILLPGSDWFGPDDVYTCIISKTMADNLTKELGRPITIGSVIPFLGMNLRVIGMFDGDLLWSGSEGFVDLDGEPITPLMPLITTGAGRAVPFHFTGDLIMLMPLKACLLLRERAYIVSIAYKPYNTTAIREIARNLALRIATDVYYSDAPDRIGVVRYRQWFTVTGFETFIAPT
;
A
#
# COMPACT_ATOMS: atom_id res chain seq x y z
N MET A 1 -25.33 -12.15 42.52
CA MET A 1 -25.64 -13.57 42.24
C MET A 1 -27.08 -13.77 41.73
N THR A 2 -28.13 -13.55 42.55
CA THR A 2 -29.55 -13.77 42.14
C THR A 2 -29.93 -13.06 40.84
N MET A 3 -29.44 -11.84 40.66
CA MET A 3 -29.66 -11.04 39.44
C MET A 3 -29.08 -11.71 38.18
N PHE A 4 -27.86 -12.25 38.24
CA PHE A 4 -27.22 -12.91 37.10
C PHE A 4 -27.84 -14.28 36.81
N LYS A 5 -28.16 -15.04 37.87
CA LYS A 5 -28.91 -16.30 37.73
C LYS A 5 -30.22 -16.08 36.95
N LYS A 6 -30.95 -15.02 37.29
CA LYS A 6 -32.18 -14.64 36.60
C LYS A 6 -31.97 -14.39 35.10
N VAL A 7 -30.86 -13.78 34.68
CA VAL A 7 -30.53 -13.62 33.25
C VAL A 7 -30.27 -14.98 32.62
N LEU A 8 -29.37 -15.78 33.22
CA LEU A 8 -28.96 -17.09 32.70
C LEU A 8 -30.13 -18.08 32.55
N ASP A 9 -31.09 -18.05 33.47
CA ASP A 9 -32.28 -18.91 33.44
C ASP A 9 -33.28 -18.50 32.35
N ASN A 10 -33.15 -17.32 31.73
CA ASN A 10 -34.14 -16.76 30.79
C ASN A 10 -33.59 -16.49 29.38
N ILE A 11 -32.27 -16.44 29.18
CA ILE A 11 -31.68 -16.40 27.84
C ILE A 11 -31.71 -17.80 27.22
N ASP A 12 -31.98 -17.90 25.91
CA ASP A 12 -32.18 -19.17 25.22
C ASP A 12 -31.31 -19.27 23.97
N GLN A 13 -30.37 -20.22 23.99
CA GLN A 13 -29.49 -20.49 22.85
C GLN A 13 -30.26 -20.94 21.62
N LYS A 14 -31.35 -21.70 21.77
CA LYS A 14 -32.15 -22.19 20.64
C LYS A 14 -32.88 -21.06 19.93
N GLU A 15 -33.46 -20.13 20.68
CA GLU A 15 -34.12 -18.95 20.10
C GLU A 15 -33.11 -18.08 19.34
N ILE A 16 -31.88 -17.94 19.83
CA ILE A 16 -30.81 -17.24 19.10
C ILE A 16 -30.46 -17.99 17.81
N MET A 17 -30.34 -19.31 17.86
CA MET A 17 -30.10 -20.14 16.67
C MET A 17 -31.23 -19.96 15.63
N GLU A 18 -32.48 -19.82 16.06
CA GLU A 18 -33.62 -19.54 15.18
C GLU A 18 -33.53 -18.14 14.54
N HIS A 19 -33.15 -17.12 15.31
CA HIS A 19 -32.91 -15.78 14.77
C HIS A 19 -31.79 -15.78 13.71
N VAL A 20 -30.65 -16.42 13.99
CA VAL A 20 -29.53 -16.50 13.04
C VAL A 20 -29.94 -17.28 11.78
N ALA A 21 -30.70 -18.38 11.93
CA ALA A 21 -31.23 -19.14 10.81
C ALA A 21 -32.18 -18.28 9.94
N PHE A 22 -33.06 -17.51 10.56
CA PHE A 22 -33.94 -16.58 9.87
C PHE A 22 -33.15 -15.55 9.08
N PHE A 23 -32.24 -14.82 9.74
CA PHE A 23 -31.44 -13.79 9.07
C PHE A 23 -30.65 -14.36 7.89
N SER A 24 -30.01 -15.53 8.08
CA SER A 24 -29.24 -16.22 7.04
C SER A 24 -30.10 -16.68 5.86
N SER A 25 -31.40 -16.86 6.05
CA SER A 25 -32.36 -17.25 5.01
C SER A 25 -32.93 -16.08 4.18
N CYS A 26 -32.70 -14.83 4.60
CA CYS A 26 -33.26 -13.64 3.94
C CYS A 26 -32.67 -13.37 2.53
N GLY A 27 -31.68 -14.14 2.08
CA GLY A 27 -30.84 -13.80 0.93
C GLY A 27 -29.77 -12.79 1.33
N SER A 28 -29.39 -11.89 0.42
CA SER A 28 -28.41 -10.84 0.76
C SER A 28 -28.99 -9.79 1.69
N ARG A 29 -28.33 -9.60 2.84
CA ARG A 29 -28.58 -8.48 3.77
C ARG A 29 -27.56 -7.35 3.64
N VAL A 30 -26.85 -7.26 2.52
CA VAL A 30 -26.13 -6.02 2.18
C VAL A 30 -27.10 -4.86 2.24
N THR A 31 -26.72 -3.77 2.90
CA THR A 31 -27.57 -2.59 3.08
C THR A 31 -28.27 -2.21 1.77
N GLY A 32 -29.60 -2.04 1.80
CA GLY A 32 -30.40 -1.69 0.63
C GLY A 32 -30.80 -2.85 -0.30
N TYR A 33 -30.33 -4.07 -0.08
CA TYR A 33 -30.82 -5.26 -0.80
C TYR A 33 -32.16 -5.75 -0.23
N PRO A 34 -32.97 -6.51 -0.99
CA PRO A 34 -34.28 -6.99 -0.51
C PRO A 34 -34.23 -7.78 0.81
N GLY A 35 -33.17 -8.56 1.05
CA GLY A 35 -33.02 -9.33 2.29
C GLY A 35 -32.75 -8.46 3.51
N PHE A 36 -32.12 -7.29 3.33
CA PHE A 36 -31.90 -6.31 4.39
C PHE A 36 -33.23 -5.74 4.91
N PHE A 37 -34.14 -5.33 4.01
CA PHE A 37 -35.45 -4.83 4.42
C PHE A 37 -36.31 -5.90 5.11
N LYS A 38 -36.29 -7.15 4.62
CA LYS A 38 -36.94 -8.28 5.32
C LYS A 38 -36.41 -8.49 6.73
N ALA A 39 -35.10 -8.30 6.93
CA ALA A 39 -34.48 -8.40 8.24
C ALA A 39 -34.92 -7.24 9.16
N MET A 40 -35.11 -6.03 8.61
CA MET A 40 -35.65 -4.90 9.37
C MET A 40 -37.08 -5.17 9.85
N ASP A 41 -37.95 -5.64 8.96
CA ASP A 41 -39.34 -5.99 9.29
C ASP A 41 -39.39 -7.05 10.38
N TYR A 42 -38.50 -8.04 10.33
CA TYR A 42 -38.39 -9.06 11.35
C TYR A 42 -38.01 -8.49 12.73
N VAL A 43 -37.00 -7.62 12.80
CA VAL A 43 -36.59 -6.96 14.05
C VAL A 43 -37.75 -6.17 14.65
N VAL A 44 -38.46 -5.37 13.84
CA VAL A 44 -39.62 -4.61 14.29
C VAL A 44 -40.72 -5.54 14.81
N SER A 45 -41.05 -6.60 14.08
CA SER A 45 -42.05 -7.58 14.52
C SER A 45 -41.70 -8.21 15.87
N LYS A 46 -40.41 -8.45 16.13
CA LYS A 46 -39.92 -8.96 17.42
C LYS A 46 -39.99 -7.90 18.52
N PHE A 47 -39.67 -6.64 18.23
CA PHE A 47 -39.84 -5.56 19.20
C PHE A 47 -41.30 -5.37 19.62
N GLU A 48 -42.23 -5.44 18.66
CA GLU A 48 -43.67 -5.40 18.91
C GLU A 48 -44.13 -6.62 19.74
N GLU A 49 -43.72 -7.84 19.35
CA GLU A 49 -44.01 -9.08 20.09
C GLU A 49 -43.54 -9.00 21.55
N TYR A 50 -42.39 -8.38 21.79
CA TYR A 50 -41.80 -8.23 23.12
C TYR A 50 -42.37 -7.05 23.92
N GLY A 51 -43.17 -6.18 23.32
CA GLY A 51 -43.74 -5.00 23.96
C GLY A 51 -42.75 -3.84 24.18
N ILE A 52 -41.69 -3.76 23.36
CA ILE A 52 -40.68 -2.70 23.40
C ILE A 52 -41.25 -1.45 22.74
N GLN A 53 -41.07 -0.25 23.31
CA GLN A 53 -41.66 0.97 22.77
C GLN A 53 -40.86 1.52 21.59
N PRO A 54 -41.50 2.07 20.55
CA PRO A 54 -40.80 2.79 19.47
C PRO A 54 -40.14 4.08 20.00
N TYR A 55 -38.96 4.42 19.48
CA TYR A 55 -38.22 5.64 19.84
C TYR A 55 -37.55 6.33 18.64
N GLY A 56 -37.82 5.88 17.42
CA GLY A 56 -37.37 6.58 16.21
C GLY A 56 -38.23 7.82 15.91
N GLU A 57 -37.77 8.63 14.95
CA GLU A 57 -38.53 9.78 14.44
C GLU A 57 -39.83 9.34 13.75
N ASP A 58 -39.85 8.14 13.17
CA ASP A 58 -41.00 7.53 12.49
C ASP A 58 -41.26 6.12 13.04
N GLY A 59 -41.94 6.06 14.19
CA GLY A 59 -42.16 4.80 14.91
C GLY A 59 -40.84 4.24 15.43
N TYR A 60 -40.44 3.05 14.97
CA TYR A 60 -39.12 2.50 15.31
C TYR A 60 -38.00 3.04 14.42
N PHE A 61 -38.28 3.77 13.34
CA PHE A 61 -37.29 4.04 12.30
C PHE A 61 -36.67 5.43 12.39
N GLU A 62 -35.36 5.48 12.11
CA GLU A 62 -34.60 6.71 11.88
C GLU A 62 -33.95 6.68 10.50
N TYR A 63 -34.59 7.32 9.53
CA TYR A 63 -34.18 7.24 8.13
C TYR A 63 -32.98 8.11 7.77
N PHE A 64 -32.17 7.61 6.84
CA PHE A 64 -31.10 8.34 6.16
C PHE A 64 -30.88 7.75 4.75
N HIS A 65 -30.09 8.45 3.93
CA HIS A 65 -29.72 7.96 2.59
C HIS A 65 -28.30 7.42 2.59
N ILE A 66 -28.09 6.30 1.90
CA ILE A 66 -26.80 5.66 1.75
C ILE A 66 -26.58 5.27 0.29
N THR A 67 -25.32 5.26 -0.14
CA THR A 67 -24.95 4.88 -1.51
C THR A 67 -24.43 3.45 -1.54
N ILE A 68 -25.05 2.59 -2.36
CA ILE A 68 -24.80 1.14 -2.41
C ILE A 68 -24.63 0.70 -3.87
N PRO A 69 -23.73 -0.25 -4.17
CA PRO A 69 -23.68 -0.85 -5.49
C PRO A 69 -24.75 -1.94 -5.58
N VAL A 70 -25.80 -1.69 -6.38
CA VAL A 70 -26.91 -2.60 -6.61
C VAL A 70 -26.60 -3.48 -7.82
N ASP A 71 -26.58 -4.79 -7.60
CA ASP A 71 -26.40 -5.81 -8.63
C ASP A 71 -27.74 -6.12 -9.31
N TYR A 72 -27.84 -5.83 -10.60
CA TYR A 72 -28.99 -6.17 -11.44
C TYR A 72 -28.82 -7.53 -12.15
N GLY A 73 -27.75 -8.25 -11.82
CA GLY A 73 -27.42 -9.57 -12.33
C GLY A 73 -26.44 -9.54 -13.50
N ALA A 74 -25.95 -10.73 -13.83
CA ALA A 74 -25.22 -11.00 -15.05
C ALA A 74 -25.79 -12.24 -15.74
N SER A 75 -25.73 -12.27 -17.07
CA SER A 75 -26.11 -13.41 -17.88
C SER A 75 -24.99 -13.73 -18.88
N ILE A 76 -24.70 -15.02 -19.03
CA ILE A 76 -23.77 -15.54 -20.03
C ILE A 76 -24.55 -16.49 -20.92
N SER A 77 -24.83 -16.06 -22.15
CA SER A 77 -25.56 -16.85 -23.14
C SER A 77 -24.60 -17.55 -24.09
N LEU A 78 -24.87 -18.81 -24.41
CA LEU A 78 -24.14 -19.59 -25.40
C LEU A 78 -24.82 -19.51 -26.78
N GLU A 79 -24.11 -19.97 -27.82
CA GLU A 79 -24.61 -19.99 -29.19
C GLU A 79 -25.80 -20.96 -29.39
N ASP A 80 -25.92 -21.99 -28.57
CA ASP A 80 -27.03 -22.96 -28.58
C ASP A 80 -28.28 -22.48 -27.82
N GLY A 81 -28.20 -21.30 -27.18
CA GLY A 81 -29.28 -20.70 -26.40
C GLY A 81 -29.28 -21.06 -24.91
N GLU A 82 -28.32 -21.84 -24.41
CA GLU A 82 -28.13 -22.05 -22.96
C GLU A 82 -27.71 -20.73 -22.29
N VAL A 83 -28.26 -20.43 -21.10
CA VAL A 83 -27.98 -19.19 -20.37
C VAL A 83 -27.59 -19.50 -18.93
N PHE A 84 -26.41 -19.03 -18.53
CA PHE A 84 -25.94 -19.09 -17.14
C PHE A 84 -26.19 -17.75 -16.45
N HIS A 85 -26.69 -17.79 -15.21
CA HIS A 85 -26.93 -16.60 -14.40
C HIS A 85 -25.79 -16.37 -13.43
N GLY A 86 -25.13 -15.22 -13.56
CA GLY A 86 -24.03 -14.79 -12.72
C GLY A 86 -24.37 -13.61 -11.82
N TYR A 87 -23.46 -13.36 -10.89
CA TYR A 87 -23.54 -12.28 -9.91
C TYR A 87 -22.30 -11.40 -10.03
N ASN A 88 -22.46 -10.09 -9.98
CA ASN A 88 -21.33 -9.18 -10.09
C ASN A 88 -20.54 -9.12 -8.77
N LEU A 89 -19.21 -9.06 -8.84
CA LEU A 89 -18.38 -8.80 -7.66
C LEU A 89 -18.40 -7.32 -7.27
N TRP A 90 -17.96 -7.02 -6.04
CA TRP A 90 -17.80 -5.65 -5.54
C TRP A 90 -16.98 -4.79 -6.52
N PRO A 91 -17.38 -3.50 -6.75
CA PRO A 91 -16.73 -2.59 -7.68
C PRO A 91 -15.21 -2.49 -7.56
N ASN A 92 -14.53 -2.20 -8.68
CA ASN A 92 -13.12 -1.83 -8.67
C ASN A 92 -13.02 -0.38 -8.18
N LEU A 93 -12.61 -0.16 -6.94
CA LEU A 93 -12.70 1.12 -6.21
C LEU A 93 -14.14 1.66 -6.19
N VAL A 94 -14.52 2.44 -7.21
CA VAL A 94 -15.86 2.98 -7.43
C VAL A 94 -16.49 2.50 -8.73
N ASN A 95 -15.79 1.75 -9.57
CA ASN A 95 -16.27 1.37 -10.90
C ASN A 95 -17.01 0.02 -10.86
N PRO A 96 -18.35 0.00 -11.04
CA PRO A 96 -19.13 -1.23 -11.05
C PRO A 96 -18.88 -2.09 -12.31
N SER A 97 -18.18 -1.56 -13.32
CA SER A 97 -17.77 -2.25 -14.54
C SER A 97 -18.94 -2.93 -15.28
N PRO A 98 -20.04 -2.21 -15.63
CA PRO A 98 -21.10 -2.78 -16.45
C PRO A 98 -20.56 -3.17 -17.82
N TYR A 99 -21.10 -4.23 -18.40
CA TYR A 99 -20.63 -4.75 -19.67
C TYR A 99 -21.75 -5.37 -20.49
N LYS A 100 -21.73 -5.11 -21.80
CA LYS A 100 -22.58 -5.77 -22.78
C LYS A 100 -21.75 -6.23 -23.97
N SER A 101 -21.82 -7.52 -24.28
CA SER A 101 -21.14 -8.11 -25.43
C SER A 101 -21.63 -7.48 -26.73
N PRO A 102 -20.74 -7.37 -27.74
CA PRO A 102 -21.13 -6.92 -29.05
C PRO A 102 -21.98 -8.00 -29.78
N PRO A 103 -22.73 -7.64 -30.84
CA PRO A 103 -23.61 -8.57 -31.55
C PRO A 103 -22.91 -9.84 -32.06
N GLU A 104 -21.66 -9.73 -32.47
CA GLU A 104 -20.84 -10.85 -32.95
C GLU A 104 -20.46 -11.87 -31.86
N GLY A 105 -20.64 -11.54 -30.57
CA GLY A 105 -20.27 -12.36 -29.42
C GLY A 105 -18.80 -12.21 -29.02
N ASP A 106 -18.50 -12.63 -27.80
CA ASP A 106 -17.16 -12.73 -27.25
C ASP A 106 -16.66 -14.18 -27.22
N LEU A 107 -15.37 -14.36 -26.96
CA LEU A 107 -14.74 -15.67 -26.79
C LEU A 107 -14.33 -15.88 -25.34
N LEU A 108 -14.56 -17.07 -24.82
CA LEU A 108 -14.24 -17.51 -23.45
C LEU A 108 -13.20 -18.63 -23.47
N VAL A 109 -12.19 -18.51 -22.60
CA VAL A 109 -11.16 -19.54 -22.38
C VAL A 109 -11.00 -19.86 -20.91
N TYR A 110 -10.80 -21.14 -20.58
CA TYR A 110 -10.51 -21.57 -19.21
C TYR A 110 -9.02 -21.50 -18.91
N VAL A 111 -8.66 -20.86 -17.78
CA VAL A 111 -7.26 -20.61 -17.38
C VAL A 111 -6.94 -21.13 -15.97
N GLY A 112 -7.74 -22.06 -15.42
CA GLY A 112 -7.52 -22.58 -14.07
C GLY A 112 -7.47 -21.46 -13.03
N ARG A 113 -6.39 -21.41 -12.23
CA ARG A 113 -6.17 -20.34 -11.23
C ARG A 113 -5.63 -19.04 -11.85
N GLY A 114 -5.32 -18.99 -13.14
CA GLY A 114 -4.77 -17.81 -13.81
C GLY A 114 -3.32 -17.49 -13.43
N THR A 115 -2.53 -18.51 -13.08
CA THR A 115 -1.08 -18.36 -12.85
C THR A 115 -0.37 -17.98 -14.16
N PHE A 116 0.89 -17.53 -14.09
CA PHE A 116 1.70 -17.32 -15.31
C PHE A 116 1.73 -18.56 -16.20
N ASP A 117 1.80 -19.75 -15.61
CA ASP A 117 1.85 -21.03 -16.32
C ASP A 117 0.52 -21.37 -16.99
N ASP A 118 -0.61 -21.08 -16.33
CA ASP A 118 -1.92 -21.33 -16.92
C ASP A 118 -2.21 -20.37 -18.06
N LEU A 119 -1.87 -19.09 -17.88
CA LEU A 119 -2.01 -18.07 -18.92
C LEU A 119 -1.09 -18.36 -20.12
N SER A 120 0.05 -19.01 -19.91
CA SER A 120 0.96 -19.39 -21.00
C SER A 120 0.37 -20.46 -21.95
N LYS A 121 -0.64 -21.23 -21.48
CA LYS A 121 -1.24 -22.34 -22.24
C LYS A 121 -2.27 -21.86 -23.28
N VAL A 122 -2.93 -20.73 -23.04
CA VAL A 122 -4.02 -20.22 -23.87
C VAL A 122 -3.83 -18.74 -24.20
N ASN A 123 -4.33 -18.29 -25.35
CA ASN A 123 -4.32 -16.85 -25.63
C ASN A 123 -5.47 -16.20 -24.85
N VAL A 124 -5.19 -15.14 -24.08
CA VAL A 124 -6.22 -14.41 -23.30
C VAL A 124 -6.52 -13.02 -23.86
N THR A 125 -5.73 -12.55 -24.83
CA THR A 125 -5.92 -11.23 -25.42
C THR A 125 -7.28 -11.14 -26.11
N ASP A 126 -8.04 -10.10 -25.78
CA ASP A 126 -9.41 -9.82 -26.24
C ASP A 126 -10.43 -10.95 -25.97
N ARG A 127 -10.14 -11.83 -25.00
CA ARG A 127 -11.04 -12.90 -24.56
C ARG A 127 -11.52 -12.66 -23.13
N TRP A 128 -12.67 -13.24 -22.81
CA TRP A 128 -13.07 -13.48 -21.44
C TRP A 128 -12.32 -14.69 -20.88
N VAL A 129 -12.02 -14.67 -19.59
CA VAL A 129 -11.37 -15.78 -18.91
C VAL A 129 -12.31 -16.42 -17.89
N LEU A 130 -12.43 -17.75 -17.95
CA LEU A 130 -13.06 -18.57 -16.92
C LEU A 130 -11.97 -19.00 -15.93
N MET A 131 -12.15 -18.67 -14.66
CA MET A 131 -11.16 -18.86 -13.59
C MET A 131 -11.76 -19.57 -12.38
N ASP A 132 -10.97 -20.40 -11.71
CA ASP A 132 -11.33 -20.91 -10.38
C ASP A 132 -11.40 -19.74 -9.39
N PHE A 133 -12.38 -19.72 -8.48
CA PHE A 133 -12.47 -18.65 -7.49
C PHE A 133 -11.25 -18.61 -6.56
N ASP A 134 -10.64 -19.74 -6.24
CA ASP A 134 -9.42 -19.85 -5.42
C ASP A 134 -8.15 -19.51 -6.23
N SER A 135 -8.14 -18.29 -6.77
CA SER A 135 -7.11 -17.70 -7.63
C SER A 135 -6.50 -16.42 -7.06
N ARG A 136 -6.83 -16.05 -5.81
CA ARG A 136 -6.32 -14.85 -5.13
C ARG A 136 -6.49 -13.59 -6.01
N TRP A 137 -5.42 -12.83 -6.24
CA TRP A 137 -5.42 -11.59 -7.03
C TRP A 137 -5.12 -11.79 -8.53
N PHE A 138 -4.99 -13.04 -9.01
CA PHE A 138 -4.46 -13.34 -10.35
C PHE A 138 -5.33 -12.89 -11.53
N PHE A 139 -6.58 -12.47 -11.33
CA PHE A 139 -7.34 -11.80 -12.39
C PHE A 139 -6.62 -10.58 -12.97
N ARG A 140 -5.75 -9.94 -12.16
CA ARG A 140 -4.90 -8.84 -12.62
C ARG A 140 -3.87 -9.27 -13.66
N LEU A 141 -3.36 -10.50 -13.56
CA LEU A 141 -2.48 -11.05 -14.59
C LEU A 141 -3.26 -11.22 -15.90
N ALA A 142 -4.47 -11.77 -15.84
CA ALA A 142 -5.35 -11.86 -17.02
C ALA A 142 -5.64 -10.47 -17.62
N ALA A 143 -5.96 -9.47 -16.79
CA ALA A 143 -6.16 -8.08 -17.22
C ALA A 143 -4.89 -7.49 -17.87
N MET A 144 -3.72 -7.72 -17.26
CA MET A 144 -2.43 -7.27 -17.79
C MET A 144 -2.10 -7.89 -19.15
N PHE A 145 -2.50 -9.14 -19.41
CA PHE A 145 -2.30 -9.81 -20.70
C PHE A 145 -3.44 -9.58 -21.71
N GLY A 146 -4.39 -8.69 -21.40
CA GLY A 146 -5.39 -8.19 -22.34
C GLY A 146 -6.74 -8.90 -22.31
N ALA A 147 -7.07 -9.62 -21.24
CA ALA A 147 -8.42 -10.16 -21.05
C ALA A 147 -9.46 -9.02 -20.98
N LYS A 148 -10.69 -9.31 -21.45
CA LYS A 148 -11.82 -8.36 -21.40
C LYS A 148 -12.45 -8.29 -20.00
N GLY A 149 -12.57 -9.44 -19.34
CA GLY A 149 -13.18 -9.63 -18.03
C GLY A 149 -12.97 -11.05 -17.51
N VAL A 150 -13.40 -11.31 -16.28
CA VAL A 150 -13.28 -12.62 -15.62
C VAL A 150 -14.64 -13.16 -15.18
N ILE A 151 -14.86 -14.44 -15.43
CA ILE A 151 -15.96 -15.24 -14.89
C ILE A 151 -15.34 -16.25 -13.92
N TYR A 152 -15.81 -16.25 -12.67
CA TYR A 152 -15.33 -17.15 -11.62
C TYR A 152 -16.23 -18.36 -11.45
N ILE A 153 -15.61 -19.53 -11.29
CA ILE A 153 -16.25 -20.75 -10.84
C ILE A 153 -16.26 -20.76 -9.32
N GLY A 154 -17.44 -20.60 -8.72
CA GLY A 154 -17.62 -20.72 -7.28
C GLY A 154 -17.29 -22.11 -6.75
N THR A 155 -16.87 -22.17 -5.48
CA THR A 155 -16.63 -23.42 -4.73
C THR A 155 -17.73 -23.67 -3.68
N GLY A 156 -18.51 -22.63 -3.33
CA GLY A 156 -19.48 -22.63 -2.23
C GLY A 156 -18.82 -22.65 -0.85
N LYS A 157 -17.48 -22.65 -0.79
CA LYS A 157 -16.66 -22.70 0.43
C LYS A 157 -15.57 -21.63 0.41
N GLU A 158 -15.85 -20.53 -0.29
CA GLU A 158 -14.92 -19.44 -0.49
C GLU A 158 -14.46 -18.88 0.86
N SER A 159 -13.15 -18.84 1.07
CA SER A 159 -12.60 -18.17 2.24
C SER A 159 -12.57 -16.67 2.03
N ARG A 160 -12.74 -15.94 3.13
CA ARG A 160 -12.57 -14.50 3.23
C ARG A 160 -11.20 -14.04 2.71
N MET A 161 -10.15 -14.78 3.05
CA MET A 161 -8.76 -14.50 2.67
C MET A 161 -8.55 -14.59 1.15
N GLU A 162 -9.26 -15.49 0.47
CA GLU A 162 -9.29 -15.58 -0.99
C GLU A 162 -10.13 -14.46 -1.62
N ALA A 163 -11.29 -14.17 -1.03
CA ALA A 163 -12.23 -13.15 -1.52
C ALA A 163 -11.62 -11.73 -1.50
N PHE A 164 -10.97 -11.36 -0.40
CA PHE A 164 -10.41 -10.02 -0.21
C PHE A 164 -9.34 -9.65 -1.23
N GLN A 165 -8.56 -10.62 -1.70
CA GLN A 165 -7.53 -10.40 -2.71
C GLN A 165 -8.10 -10.13 -4.12
N LYS A 166 -9.43 -10.11 -4.30
CA LYS A 166 -10.12 -9.74 -5.54
C LYS A 166 -10.58 -8.27 -5.57
N LEU A 167 -10.41 -7.54 -4.48
CA LEU A 167 -10.62 -6.10 -4.43
C LEU A 167 -9.50 -5.37 -5.19
N TYR A 168 -9.82 -4.24 -5.80
CA TYR A 168 -8.89 -3.51 -6.66
C TYR A 168 -9.03 -2.00 -6.47
N ASN A 169 -7.90 -1.31 -6.22
CA ASN A 169 -7.89 0.06 -5.71
C ASN A 169 -7.75 1.12 -6.81
N VAL A 170 -8.08 0.77 -8.06
CA VAL A 170 -8.18 1.72 -9.17
C VAL A 170 -9.49 1.46 -9.92
N PRO A 171 -10.17 2.50 -10.43
CA PRO A 171 -11.50 2.38 -11.04
C PRO A 171 -11.44 1.88 -12.49
N MET A 172 -10.70 0.79 -12.73
CA MET A 172 -10.58 0.17 -14.04
C MET A 172 -11.89 -0.53 -14.43
N ALA A 173 -12.39 -0.26 -15.64
CA ALA A 173 -13.49 -0.99 -16.25
C ALA A 173 -13.04 -2.42 -16.58
N PHE A 174 -13.26 -3.33 -15.64
CA PHE A 174 -12.91 -4.74 -15.77
C PHE A 174 -13.95 -5.58 -15.02
N PRO A 175 -14.96 -6.10 -15.73
CA PRO A 175 -16.05 -6.85 -15.13
C PRO A 175 -15.55 -8.15 -14.51
N LYS A 176 -16.07 -8.44 -13.32
CA LYS A 176 -15.80 -9.67 -12.54
C LYS A 176 -17.15 -10.30 -12.19
N ILE A 177 -17.42 -11.49 -12.73
CA ILE A 177 -18.69 -12.19 -12.55
C ILE A 177 -18.43 -13.48 -11.77
N TYR A 178 -19.33 -13.82 -10.84
CA TYR A 178 -19.33 -15.07 -10.08
C TYR A 178 -20.45 -15.99 -10.58
N LEU A 179 -20.11 -17.23 -10.90
CA LEU A 179 -21.06 -18.31 -11.15
C LEU A 179 -21.10 -19.25 -9.94
N LYS A 180 -22.30 -19.79 -9.67
CA LYS A 180 -22.45 -20.89 -8.71
C LYS A 180 -21.64 -22.12 -9.18
N PRO A 181 -21.24 -23.01 -8.27
CA PRO A 181 -20.38 -24.14 -8.60
C PRO A 181 -20.89 -24.99 -9.77
N GLU A 182 -22.19 -25.29 -9.80
CA GLU A 182 -22.83 -26.13 -10.81
C GLU A 182 -22.68 -25.52 -12.22
N ASP A 183 -23.08 -24.26 -12.39
CA ASP A 183 -23.00 -23.51 -13.65
C ASP A 183 -21.55 -23.31 -14.10
N GLY A 184 -20.67 -22.96 -13.17
CA GLY A 184 -19.25 -22.73 -13.46
C GLY A 184 -18.52 -24.01 -13.88
N LEU A 185 -18.81 -25.15 -13.25
CA LEU A 185 -18.26 -26.45 -13.64
C LEU A 185 -18.79 -26.89 -14.99
N ARG A 186 -20.08 -26.65 -15.28
CA ARG A 186 -20.66 -26.93 -16.59
C ARG A 186 -19.98 -26.14 -17.71
N LEU A 187 -19.77 -24.84 -17.49
CA LEU A 187 -19.08 -23.97 -18.44
C LEU A 187 -17.60 -24.37 -18.61
N LYS A 188 -16.95 -24.82 -17.53
CA LYS A 188 -15.60 -25.38 -17.57
C LYS A 188 -15.50 -26.62 -18.45
N GLU A 189 -16.43 -27.57 -18.32
CA GLU A 189 -16.46 -28.77 -19.18
C GLU A 189 -16.57 -28.41 -20.67
N LEU A 190 -17.31 -27.36 -21.01
CA LEU A 190 -17.44 -26.89 -22.39
C LEU A 190 -16.13 -26.27 -22.89
N CYS A 191 -15.49 -25.41 -22.09
CA CYS A 191 -14.18 -24.85 -22.42
C CYS A 191 -13.11 -25.93 -22.59
N GLU A 192 -13.08 -26.96 -21.74
CA GLU A 192 -12.12 -28.06 -21.83
C GLU A 192 -12.33 -28.92 -23.09
N LYS A 193 -13.56 -29.05 -23.59
CA LYS A 193 -13.88 -29.81 -24.82
C LYS A 193 -13.62 -29.02 -26.11
N GLN A 194 -13.91 -27.72 -26.12
CA GLN A 194 -13.90 -26.90 -27.33
C GLN A 194 -12.68 -25.98 -27.44
N GLY A 195 -11.96 -25.77 -26.35
CA GLY A 195 -10.83 -24.83 -26.24
C GLY A 195 -11.30 -23.37 -26.09
N GLU A 196 -12.00 -22.86 -27.10
CA GLU A 196 -12.63 -21.53 -27.08
C GLU A 196 -14.15 -21.68 -27.21
N VAL A 197 -14.91 -21.03 -26.33
CA VAL A 197 -16.38 -21.05 -26.35
C VAL A 197 -16.88 -19.66 -26.68
N LYS A 198 -17.84 -19.56 -27.61
CA LYS A 198 -18.47 -18.30 -27.98
C LYS A 198 -19.58 -17.95 -26.99
N ILE A 199 -19.56 -16.73 -26.46
CA ILE A 199 -20.47 -16.29 -25.40
C ILE A 199 -21.00 -14.86 -25.64
N TRP A 200 -22.16 -14.54 -25.06
CA TRP A 200 -22.68 -13.18 -24.93
C TRP A 200 -22.91 -12.87 -23.46
N VAL A 201 -22.21 -11.87 -22.95
CA VAL A 201 -22.27 -11.38 -21.58
C VAL A 201 -23.12 -10.12 -21.52
N ASP A 202 -24.13 -10.10 -20.66
CA ASP A 202 -24.85 -8.89 -20.26
C ASP A 202 -24.78 -8.80 -18.72
N SER A 203 -24.08 -7.79 -18.21
CA SER A 203 -23.79 -7.59 -16.78
C SER A 203 -24.07 -6.13 -16.40
N LEU A 204 -24.88 -5.95 -15.36
CA LEU A 204 -25.29 -4.64 -14.90
C LEU A 204 -25.18 -4.52 -13.37
N MET A 205 -24.36 -3.57 -12.93
CA MET A 205 -24.32 -3.09 -11.55
C MET A 205 -24.24 -1.57 -11.57
N ARG A 206 -24.94 -0.90 -10.64
CA ARG A 206 -24.98 0.57 -10.56
C ARG A 206 -24.94 1.03 -9.11
N TRP A 207 -24.35 2.19 -8.89
CA TRP A 207 -24.45 2.88 -7.60
C TRP A 207 -25.81 3.55 -7.48
N GLU A 208 -26.50 3.26 -6.39
CA GLU A 208 -27.81 3.82 -6.09
C GLU A 208 -27.83 4.50 -4.72
N ARG A 209 -28.60 5.59 -4.63
CA ARG A 209 -28.86 6.28 -3.38
C ARG A 209 -30.14 5.71 -2.79
N ILE A 210 -30.00 4.84 -1.80
CA ILE A 210 -31.11 4.11 -1.19
C ILE A 210 -31.45 4.74 0.16
N ARG A 211 -32.74 4.86 0.47
CA ARG A 211 -33.23 5.28 1.78
C ARG A 211 -33.32 4.06 2.69
N VAL A 212 -32.61 4.08 3.81
CA VAL A 212 -32.58 3.02 4.84
C VAL A 212 -32.78 3.64 6.22
N ALA A 213 -32.94 2.83 7.28
CA ALA A 213 -33.09 3.34 8.63
C ALA A 213 -32.36 2.50 9.67
N ASN A 214 -31.97 3.15 10.76
CA ASN A 214 -31.73 2.46 12.03
C ASN A 214 -33.09 2.13 12.68
N ILE A 215 -33.13 1.08 13.50
CA ILE A 215 -34.31 0.68 14.28
C ILE A 215 -34.03 0.96 15.75
N VAL A 216 -34.88 1.76 16.39
CA VAL A 216 -34.69 2.25 17.75
C VAL A 216 -35.88 1.87 18.63
N GLY A 217 -35.63 0.97 19.58
CA GLY A 217 -36.56 0.54 20.62
C GLY A 217 -36.18 1.09 21.99
N PHE A 218 -37.16 1.32 22.85
CA PHE A 218 -36.97 1.89 24.18
C PHE A 218 -37.69 1.08 25.26
N ILE A 219 -37.00 0.86 26.38
CA ILE A 219 -37.52 0.19 27.57
C ILE A 219 -37.32 1.14 28.76
N PRO A 220 -38.39 1.62 29.41
CA PRO A 220 -38.28 2.57 30.52
C PRO A 220 -37.66 1.91 31.76
N GLY A 221 -36.78 2.64 32.43
CA GLY A 221 -36.14 2.21 33.69
C GLY A 221 -37.07 2.30 34.90
N THR A 222 -36.77 1.54 35.94
CA THR A 222 -37.59 1.45 37.16
C THR A 222 -37.21 2.45 38.27
N ALA A 223 -35.98 2.99 38.26
CA ALA A 223 -35.49 3.88 39.34
C ALA A 223 -34.67 5.08 38.83
N ASN A 224 -33.76 4.85 37.89
CA ASN A 224 -32.91 5.86 37.26
C ASN A 224 -33.38 6.12 35.82
N ALA A 225 -34.68 6.34 35.62
CA ALA A 225 -35.30 6.35 34.29
C ALA A 225 -34.80 7.47 33.35
N SER A 226 -34.22 8.56 33.89
CA SER A 226 -33.61 9.63 33.10
C SER A 226 -32.24 9.28 32.53
N GLU A 227 -31.61 8.19 33.01
CA GLU A 227 -30.34 7.69 32.51
C GLU A 227 -30.59 6.55 31.51
N ILE A 228 -29.88 6.57 30.39
CA ILE A 228 -30.05 5.65 29.27
C ILE A 228 -28.76 4.87 29.05
N GLY A 229 -28.86 3.53 29.02
CA GLY A 229 -27.85 2.65 28.45
C GLY A 229 -28.21 2.29 27.02
N VAL A 230 -27.35 2.61 26.05
CA VAL A 230 -27.58 2.30 24.63
C VAL A 230 -26.89 0.99 24.30
N ILE A 231 -27.64 -0.02 23.83
CA ILE A 231 -27.12 -1.32 23.42
C ILE A 231 -27.39 -1.51 21.94
N THR A 232 -26.34 -1.84 21.19
CA THR A 232 -26.37 -1.85 19.73
C THR A 232 -25.80 -3.12 19.12
N ALA A 233 -26.32 -3.45 17.95
CA ALA A 233 -25.79 -4.45 17.03
C ALA A 233 -26.16 -4.05 15.60
N TYR A 234 -25.34 -4.40 14.62
CA TYR A 234 -25.64 -4.12 13.22
C TYR A 234 -26.51 -5.21 12.58
N LEU A 235 -27.28 -4.82 11.57
CA LEU A 235 -28.20 -5.71 10.85
C LEU A 235 -27.65 -6.18 9.51
N ASP A 236 -26.90 -5.31 8.84
CA ASP A 236 -26.40 -5.55 7.50
C ASP A 236 -25.25 -6.56 7.47
N SER A 237 -25.19 -7.33 6.39
CA SER A 237 -24.06 -8.20 6.08
C SER A 237 -23.23 -7.61 4.95
N TRP A 238 -22.04 -8.15 4.71
CA TRP A 238 -21.26 -7.82 3.52
C TRP A 238 -20.80 -9.07 2.79
N SER A 239 -20.57 -8.95 1.49
CA SER A 239 -19.96 -10.02 0.69
C SER A 239 -19.24 -9.41 -0.50
N ILE A 240 -18.13 -10.02 -0.91
CA ILE A 240 -17.45 -9.69 -2.17
C ILE A 240 -18.38 -9.88 -3.38
N VAL A 241 -19.42 -10.71 -3.25
CA VAL A 241 -20.53 -10.84 -4.21
C VAL A 241 -21.78 -10.24 -3.55
N PRO A 242 -22.11 -8.96 -3.76
CA PRO A 242 -23.15 -8.26 -3.02
C PRO A 242 -24.52 -8.94 -3.02
N ALA A 243 -24.92 -9.55 -4.13
CA ALA A 243 -26.18 -10.28 -4.25
C ALA A 243 -26.19 -11.63 -3.50
N LEU A 244 -25.03 -12.16 -3.11
CA LEU A 244 -24.86 -13.40 -2.35
C LEU A 244 -24.12 -13.13 -1.03
N SER A 245 -24.88 -12.69 -0.03
CA SER A 245 -24.37 -12.42 1.32
C SER A 245 -25.27 -13.08 2.38
N PRO A 246 -25.13 -14.40 2.63
CA PRO A 246 -25.91 -15.08 3.66
C PRO A 246 -25.61 -14.53 5.06
N GLY A 247 -24.36 -14.11 5.34
CA GLY A 247 -24.01 -13.33 6.52
C GLY A 247 -24.32 -14.01 7.86
N ALA A 248 -24.13 -15.32 7.99
CA ALA A 248 -24.46 -16.02 9.24
C ALA A 248 -23.64 -15.51 10.44
N THR A 249 -22.37 -15.17 10.21
CA THR A 249 -21.50 -14.56 11.23
C THR A 249 -22.00 -13.16 11.60
N ASP A 250 -22.35 -12.33 10.60
CA ASP A 250 -22.89 -10.97 10.81
C ASP A 250 -24.19 -10.98 11.64
N ALA A 251 -25.00 -12.05 11.56
CA ALA A 251 -26.26 -12.18 12.28
C ALA A 251 -26.10 -12.49 13.78
N LEU A 252 -24.92 -12.88 14.25
CA LEU A 252 -24.69 -13.33 15.63
C LEU A 252 -24.93 -12.23 16.66
N GLY A 253 -24.49 -11.00 16.38
CA GLY A 253 -24.65 -9.86 17.30
C GLY A 253 -26.11 -9.45 17.47
N VAL A 254 -26.82 -9.23 16.35
CA VAL A 254 -28.24 -8.84 16.38
C VAL A 254 -29.13 -9.93 16.96
N SER A 255 -28.80 -11.21 16.74
CA SER A 255 -29.57 -12.33 17.33
C SER A 255 -29.42 -12.40 18.85
N ALA A 256 -28.20 -12.17 19.37
CA ALA A 256 -28.00 -12.04 20.82
C ALA A 256 -28.77 -10.84 21.39
N LEU A 257 -28.76 -9.71 20.68
CA LEU A 257 -29.50 -8.51 21.07
C LEU A 257 -31.02 -8.76 21.15
N LEU A 258 -31.61 -9.44 20.17
CA LEU A 258 -33.04 -9.74 20.16
C LEU A 258 -33.46 -10.63 21.34
N ASN A 259 -32.69 -11.69 21.63
CA ASN A 259 -32.98 -12.54 22.78
C ASN A 259 -32.83 -11.78 24.10
N PHE A 260 -31.81 -10.92 24.22
CA PHE A 260 -31.62 -10.09 25.40
C PHE A 260 -32.69 -8.99 25.55
N ALA A 261 -33.15 -8.42 24.43
CA ALA A 261 -34.24 -7.44 24.40
C ALA A 261 -35.55 -8.02 24.95
N LYS A 262 -35.89 -9.26 24.57
CA LYS A 262 -37.02 -10.01 25.14
C LYS A 262 -36.90 -10.16 26.66
N PHE A 263 -35.70 -10.49 27.15
CA PHE A 263 -35.44 -10.57 28.59
C PHE A 263 -35.63 -9.22 29.29
N LEU A 264 -35.06 -8.15 28.75
CA LEU A 264 -35.14 -6.79 29.31
C LEU A 264 -36.57 -6.25 29.34
N ALA A 265 -37.37 -6.51 28.31
CA ALA A 265 -38.76 -6.07 28.26
C ALA A 265 -39.60 -6.72 29.39
N LYS A 266 -39.35 -7.99 29.69
CA LYS A 266 -39.99 -8.72 30.81
C LYS A 266 -39.40 -8.37 32.17
N ASN A 267 -38.16 -7.88 32.20
CA ASN A 267 -37.41 -7.58 33.41
C ASN A 267 -36.73 -6.20 33.32
N PRO A 268 -37.51 -5.10 33.36
CA PRO A 268 -36.96 -3.76 33.17
C PRO A 268 -35.89 -3.44 34.22
N PRO A 269 -34.70 -2.97 33.83
CA PRO A 269 -33.64 -2.63 34.76
C PRO A 269 -33.88 -1.28 35.47
N ARG A 270 -32.96 -0.87 36.35
CA ARG A 270 -33.06 0.43 37.04
C ARG A 270 -32.98 1.61 36.06
N ARG A 271 -32.08 1.57 35.08
CA ARG A 271 -31.95 2.58 34.02
C ARG A 271 -32.83 2.28 32.82
N SER A 272 -33.13 3.30 32.03
CA SER A 272 -33.80 3.09 30.75
C SER A 272 -32.81 2.46 29.75
N VAL A 273 -33.31 1.64 28.83
CA VAL A 273 -32.52 0.99 27.79
C VAL A 273 -32.99 1.48 26.44
N MET A 274 -32.04 1.90 25.62
CA MET A 274 -32.27 2.13 24.20
C MET A 274 -31.60 1.02 23.41
N LEU A 275 -32.38 0.28 22.65
CA LEU A 275 -31.93 -0.77 21.75
C LEU A 275 -31.84 -0.20 20.35
N VAL A 276 -30.64 -0.13 19.78
CA VAL A 276 -30.41 0.43 18.45
C VAL A 276 -29.86 -0.65 17.54
N VAL A 277 -30.68 -1.08 16.58
CA VAL A 277 -30.24 -1.97 15.50
C VAL A 277 -29.81 -1.10 14.34
N LEU A 278 -28.54 -1.17 13.99
CA LEU A 278 -27.88 -0.22 13.10
C LEU A 278 -27.82 -0.73 11.66
N ALA A 279 -27.91 0.20 10.72
CA ALA A 279 -27.77 -0.03 9.30
C ALA A 279 -26.46 0.58 8.75
N GLY A 280 -25.91 -0.02 7.71
CA GLY A 280 -24.73 0.53 7.02
C GLY A 280 -23.44 0.40 7.81
N HIS A 281 -23.29 -0.66 8.61
CA HIS A 281 -22.07 -0.96 9.35
C HIS A 281 -20.86 -1.06 8.39
N TRP A 282 -21.03 -1.79 7.29
CA TRP A 282 -19.97 -1.98 6.29
C TRP A 282 -19.75 -0.78 5.36
N GLN A 283 -20.47 0.31 5.55
CA GLN A 283 -20.30 1.59 4.85
C GLN A 283 -19.66 2.62 5.79
N SER A 284 -18.60 2.20 6.48
CA SER A 284 -17.90 2.97 7.52
C SER A 284 -18.84 3.45 8.63
N LEU A 285 -19.55 2.49 9.24
CA LEU A 285 -20.41 2.72 10.42
C LEU A 285 -21.46 3.81 10.17
N TRP A 286 -22.06 3.83 8.98
CA TRP A 286 -22.90 4.95 8.53
C TRP A 286 -24.08 5.21 9.48
N GLY A 287 -24.82 4.15 9.84
CA GLY A 287 -25.96 4.28 10.75
C GLY A 287 -25.58 4.74 12.15
N ALA A 288 -24.46 4.24 12.69
CA ALA A 288 -23.94 4.70 13.98
C ALA A 288 -23.56 6.18 13.92
N ARG A 289 -22.99 6.63 12.80
CA ARG A 289 -22.63 8.03 12.60
C ARG A 289 -23.86 8.95 12.53
N GLU A 290 -24.88 8.55 11.78
CA GLU A 290 -26.14 9.29 11.72
C GLU A 290 -26.84 9.35 13.09
N TRP A 291 -26.80 8.25 13.85
CA TRP A 291 -27.39 8.21 15.19
C TRP A 291 -26.70 9.17 16.17
N VAL A 292 -25.35 9.18 16.19
CA VAL A 292 -24.56 10.08 17.05
C VAL A 292 -24.77 11.54 16.65
N ASP A 293 -24.85 11.84 15.35
CA ASP A 293 -25.12 13.19 14.88
C ASP A 293 -26.49 13.70 15.33
N ARG A 294 -27.53 12.85 15.21
CA ARG A 294 -28.92 13.14 15.57
C ARG A 294 -29.12 13.30 17.08
N HIS A 295 -28.48 12.46 17.89
CA HIS A 295 -28.63 12.42 19.35
C HIS A 295 -27.56 13.19 20.11
N PHE A 296 -26.83 14.09 19.44
CA PHE A 296 -25.64 14.71 20.02
C PHE A 296 -25.90 15.42 21.37
N ASP A 297 -27.07 16.03 21.53
CA ASP A 297 -27.42 16.82 22.72
C ASP A 297 -27.64 15.96 23.99
N ILE A 298 -27.93 14.66 23.82
CA ILE A 298 -28.16 13.74 24.94
C ILE A 298 -26.91 12.91 25.32
N LEU A 299 -25.80 13.06 24.58
CA LEU A 299 -24.57 12.32 24.82
C LEU A 299 -23.89 12.83 26.10
N GLY A 300 -23.48 11.92 26.98
CA GLY A 300 -22.87 12.25 28.27
C GLY A 300 -23.82 12.87 29.31
N THR A 301 -25.03 13.30 28.92
CA THR A 301 -26.06 13.82 29.81
C THR A 301 -27.04 12.71 30.19
N SER A 302 -27.98 12.35 29.31
CA SER A 302 -28.92 11.24 29.49
C SER A 302 -28.27 9.90 29.16
N VAL A 303 -27.53 9.81 28.05
CA VAL A 303 -26.82 8.59 27.65
C VAL A 303 -25.58 8.43 28.52
N LYS A 304 -25.51 7.31 29.26
CA LYS A 304 -24.40 7.00 30.18
C LYS A 304 -23.36 6.07 29.58
N PHE A 305 -23.74 5.22 28.63
CA PHE A 305 -22.81 4.43 27.85
C PHE A 305 -23.44 4.00 26.53
N PHE A 306 -22.58 3.68 25.57
CA PHE A 306 -22.96 3.15 24.27
C PHE A 306 -22.18 1.86 24.02
N VAL A 307 -22.87 0.73 23.97
CA VAL A 307 -22.22 -0.58 23.76
C VAL A 307 -22.59 -1.19 22.42
N SER A 308 -21.61 -1.74 21.71
CA SER A 308 -21.82 -2.55 20.50
C SER A 308 -21.50 -4.02 20.73
N ILE A 309 -22.28 -4.89 20.09
CA ILE A 309 -22.12 -6.35 20.12
C ILE A 309 -21.69 -6.82 18.72
N ASP A 310 -20.40 -7.15 18.55
CA ASP A 310 -19.84 -7.73 17.33
C ASP A 310 -19.26 -9.11 17.67
N LEU A 311 -19.87 -10.18 17.16
CA LEU A 311 -19.51 -11.53 17.56
C LEU A 311 -19.18 -12.41 16.36
N SER A 312 -18.28 -13.35 16.58
CA SER A 312 -18.01 -14.47 15.69
C SER A 312 -17.92 -15.77 16.48
N ALA A 313 -17.89 -16.88 15.74
CA ALA A 313 -17.86 -18.22 16.32
C ALA A 313 -16.53 -18.97 16.06
N GLY A 314 -15.55 -18.36 15.38
CA GLY A 314 -14.26 -19.02 15.13
C GLY A 314 -13.40 -19.16 16.40
N SER A 315 -13.60 -18.28 17.37
CA SER A 315 -12.89 -18.24 18.64
C SER A 315 -13.86 -18.10 19.81
N GLN A 316 -13.53 -18.66 20.99
CA GLN A 316 -14.27 -18.45 22.24
C GLN A 316 -13.74 -17.23 23.01
N GLN A 317 -12.69 -16.56 22.52
CA GLN A 317 -12.08 -15.41 23.18
C GLN A 317 -12.90 -14.16 22.91
N LEU A 318 -13.65 -13.71 23.92
CA LEU A 318 -14.38 -12.45 23.89
C LEU A 318 -13.54 -11.34 24.50
N ALA A 319 -13.45 -10.20 23.84
CA ALA A 319 -12.72 -9.04 24.30
C ALA A 319 -13.62 -7.81 24.42
N VAL A 320 -13.23 -6.89 25.31
CA VAL A 320 -13.83 -5.56 25.44
C VAL A 320 -12.90 -4.52 24.84
N TYR A 321 -13.39 -3.79 23.84
CA TYR A 321 -12.65 -2.73 23.12
C TYR A 321 -13.29 -1.36 23.37
N ASN A 322 -12.50 -0.29 23.34
CA ASN A 322 -13.01 1.09 23.31
C ASN A 322 -12.83 1.77 21.95
N ARG A 323 -12.16 1.12 21.02
CA ARG A 323 -11.88 1.62 19.67
C ARG A 323 -11.71 0.44 18.73
N GLY A 324 -12.09 0.64 17.49
CA GLY A 324 -11.80 -0.28 16.40
C GLY A 324 -10.76 0.35 15.49
N ASN A 325 -10.97 0.16 14.20
CA ASN A 325 -10.08 0.68 13.18
C ASN A 325 -10.60 1.97 12.54
N VAL A 326 -11.84 2.42 12.72
CA VAL A 326 -12.35 3.59 11.95
C VAL A 326 -11.78 4.93 12.42
N TYR A 327 -11.53 5.07 13.73
CA TYR A 327 -11.01 6.32 14.31
C TYR A 327 -9.69 6.12 15.06
N SER A 328 -8.69 6.96 14.77
CA SER A 328 -7.38 6.93 15.42
C SER A 328 -7.23 7.97 16.54
N TYR A 329 -6.47 7.67 17.59
CA TYR A 329 -6.24 8.52 18.75
C TYR A 329 -4.74 8.68 19.03
N THR A 330 -4.29 9.87 19.46
CA THR A 330 -2.89 10.14 19.75
C THR A 330 -2.55 9.79 21.20
N ASN A 331 -3.46 10.06 22.14
CA ASN A 331 -3.26 9.89 23.58
C ASN A 331 -4.06 8.69 24.11
N LEU A 332 -3.77 7.51 23.59
CA LEU A 332 -4.47 6.26 23.93
C LEU A 332 -4.48 5.96 25.43
N GLN A 333 -3.40 6.23 26.17
CA GLN A 333 -3.38 5.97 27.62
C GLN A 333 -4.40 6.82 28.38
N THR A 334 -4.64 8.06 27.93
CA THR A 334 -5.64 8.96 28.54
C THR A 334 -7.06 8.53 28.20
N LEU A 335 -7.31 8.07 26.97
CA LEU A 335 -8.60 7.49 26.61
C LEU A 335 -8.87 6.22 27.45
N ASN A 336 -7.90 5.32 27.52
CA ASN A 336 -8.05 4.03 28.18
C ASN A 336 -8.28 4.18 29.69
N SER A 337 -7.61 5.13 30.36
CA SER A 337 -7.79 5.36 31.80
C SER A 337 -9.23 5.71 32.21
N ARG A 338 -10.03 6.27 31.29
CA ARG A 338 -11.46 6.57 31.50
C ARG A 338 -12.33 5.32 31.64
N TYR A 339 -11.84 4.14 31.25
CA TYR A 339 -12.57 2.87 31.33
C TYR A 339 -12.21 2.03 32.57
N THR A 340 -11.37 2.55 33.49
CA THR A 340 -10.93 1.83 34.71
C THR A 340 -12.09 1.26 35.51
N SER A 341 -13.12 2.06 35.78
CA SER A 341 -14.28 1.63 36.55
C SER A 341 -15.09 0.56 35.82
N LEU A 342 -15.24 0.66 34.49
CA LEU A 342 -15.91 -0.35 33.66
C LEU A 342 -15.17 -1.70 33.70
N ILE A 343 -13.85 -1.68 33.43
CA ILE A 343 -13.04 -2.91 33.41
C ILE A 343 -13.05 -3.60 34.78
N ASN A 344 -12.98 -2.83 35.88
CA ASN A 344 -13.11 -3.38 37.21
C ASN A 344 -14.47 -4.05 37.44
N LEU A 345 -15.57 -3.42 37.03
CA LEU A 345 -16.90 -4.02 37.13
C LEU A 345 -16.97 -5.34 36.34
N LEU A 346 -16.59 -5.32 35.06
CA LEU A 346 -16.71 -6.49 34.19
C LEU A 346 -15.86 -7.67 34.69
N PHE A 347 -14.56 -7.44 34.93
CA PHE A 347 -13.60 -8.53 35.14
C PHE A 347 -13.29 -8.81 36.62
N ARG A 348 -13.47 -7.84 37.52
CA ARG A 348 -13.20 -8.01 38.96
C ARG A 348 -14.44 -8.11 39.82
N THR A 349 -15.62 -7.73 39.31
CA THR A 349 -16.88 -7.82 40.06
C THR A 349 -17.85 -8.82 39.45
N TYR A 350 -18.14 -8.74 38.15
CA TYR A 350 -19.16 -9.58 37.51
C TYR A 350 -18.64 -10.97 37.17
N LEU A 351 -17.50 -11.04 36.46
CA LEU A 351 -16.92 -12.32 36.04
C LEU A 351 -16.65 -13.28 37.22
N PRO A 352 -16.10 -12.85 38.39
CA PRO A 352 -15.93 -13.75 39.53
C PRO A 352 -17.25 -14.29 40.10
N VAL A 353 -18.34 -13.53 40.04
CA VAL A 353 -19.66 -14.03 40.46
C VAL A 353 -20.15 -15.11 39.50
N LEU A 354 -19.96 -14.93 38.19
CA LEU A 354 -20.37 -15.91 37.18
C LEU A 354 -19.58 -17.21 37.27
N ARG A 355 -18.35 -17.16 37.79
CA ARG A 355 -17.48 -18.32 38.05
C ARG A 355 -17.87 -19.15 39.26
N ASP A 356 -18.87 -18.74 40.03
CA ASP A 356 -19.39 -19.57 41.11
C ASP A 356 -19.89 -20.91 40.54
N GLU A 357 -19.58 -22.02 41.21
CA GLU A 357 -19.99 -23.38 40.81
C GLU A 357 -21.51 -23.54 40.70
N SER A 358 -22.29 -22.71 41.40
CA SER A 358 -23.76 -22.71 41.27
C SER A 358 -24.29 -21.98 40.03
N LEU A 359 -23.41 -21.35 39.23
CA LEU A 359 -23.73 -20.64 37.99
C LEU A 359 -23.06 -21.28 36.77
N LEU A 360 -21.87 -20.81 36.36
CA LEU A 360 -21.21 -21.23 35.10
C LEU A 360 -19.87 -21.97 35.34
N GLY A 361 -19.46 -22.11 36.60
CA GLY A 361 -18.26 -22.86 36.99
C GLY A 361 -16.95 -22.06 36.93
N GLU A 362 -15.94 -22.53 37.67
CA GLU A 362 -14.71 -21.78 37.96
C GLU A 362 -13.96 -21.31 36.69
N ARG A 363 -14.02 -22.07 35.61
CA ARG A 363 -13.29 -21.79 34.36
C ARG A 363 -14.02 -20.87 33.38
N PHE A 364 -15.24 -20.42 33.70
CA PHE A 364 -16.00 -19.55 32.80
C PHE A 364 -15.26 -18.24 32.51
N GLY A 365 -15.20 -17.83 31.24
CA GLY A 365 -14.54 -16.60 30.81
C GLY A 365 -13.05 -16.54 31.12
N ALA A 366 -12.36 -17.68 31.27
CA ALA A 366 -10.90 -17.73 31.43
C ALA A 366 -10.15 -17.08 30.26
N TYR A 367 -10.81 -17.02 29.09
CA TYR A 367 -10.33 -16.45 27.84
C TYR A 367 -10.82 -15.04 27.56
N PHE A 368 -11.60 -14.43 28.47
CA PHE A 368 -12.15 -13.10 28.19
C PHE A 368 -11.10 -12.03 28.43
N ILE A 369 -11.05 -11.06 27.54
CA ILE A 369 -9.92 -10.15 27.39
C ILE A 369 -10.37 -8.70 27.61
N ASP A 370 -9.61 -8.00 28.44
CA ASP A 370 -9.61 -6.54 28.51
C ASP A 370 -8.58 -6.01 27.51
N GLU A 371 -9.02 -5.56 26.32
CA GLU A 371 -8.12 -4.91 25.36
C GLU A 371 -7.87 -3.43 25.72
N ILE A 372 -8.73 -2.82 26.53
CA ILE A 372 -8.65 -1.40 26.84
C ILE A 372 -7.45 -1.11 27.76
N LEU A 373 -7.36 -1.77 28.92
CA LEU A 373 -6.27 -1.55 29.86
C LEU A 373 -5.20 -2.64 29.80
N LEU A 374 -5.46 -3.74 29.10
CA LEU A 374 -4.60 -4.92 29.07
C LEU A 374 -4.30 -5.46 30.48
N THR A 375 -5.31 -5.48 31.35
CA THR A 375 -5.19 -5.93 32.75
C THR A 375 -5.77 -7.30 33.02
N TYR A 376 -6.64 -7.79 32.15
CA TYR A 376 -7.31 -9.07 32.30
C TYR A 376 -7.32 -9.88 31.00
N PRO A 377 -7.02 -11.18 31.05
CA PRO A 377 -6.36 -11.86 32.17
C PRO A 377 -4.95 -11.27 32.40
N PRO A 378 -4.30 -11.47 33.57
CA PRO A 378 -3.06 -10.76 33.93
C PRO A 378 -1.93 -10.84 32.89
N TRP A 379 -1.95 -11.89 32.07
CA TRP A 379 -0.97 -12.14 31.03
C TRP A 379 -1.19 -11.40 29.71
N ILE A 380 -2.35 -10.77 29.51
CA ILE A 380 -2.73 -10.15 28.24
C ILE A 380 -1.76 -9.06 27.79
N SER A 381 -1.13 -8.37 28.75
CA SER A 381 -0.11 -7.35 28.47
C SER A 381 1.09 -7.86 27.66
N ALA A 382 1.38 -9.17 27.71
CA ALA A 382 2.43 -9.84 26.94
C ALA A 382 1.91 -10.59 25.70
N CYS A 383 0.59 -10.81 25.60
CA CYS A 383 -0.03 -11.58 24.50
C CYS A 383 -1.23 -10.82 23.92
N PRO A 384 -1.05 -9.58 23.42
CA PRO A 384 -2.16 -8.79 22.90
C PRO A 384 -2.86 -9.52 21.73
N PRO A 385 -4.18 -9.37 21.57
CA PRO A 385 -4.92 -10.14 20.58
C PRO A 385 -4.58 -9.77 19.13
N THR A 386 -4.54 -10.78 18.27
CA THR A 386 -4.23 -10.65 16.84
C THR A 386 -5.51 -10.52 16.03
N GLU A 387 -5.74 -9.32 15.51
CA GLU A 387 -6.91 -8.99 14.68
C GLU A 387 -6.56 -8.93 13.19
N PHE A 388 -7.49 -9.32 12.33
CA PHE A 388 -7.34 -9.24 10.86
C PHE A 388 -8.03 -7.99 10.31
N LEU A 389 -7.55 -7.49 9.17
CA LEU A 389 -8.12 -6.28 8.57
C LEU A 389 -9.57 -6.51 8.26
N GLY A 390 -10.49 -5.56 8.48
CA GLY A 390 -11.90 -5.83 8.21
C GLY A 390 -12.67 -6.50 9.34
N ALA A 391 -12.02 -6.92 10.44
CA ALA A 391 -12.68 -7.56 11.58
C ALA A 391 -13.01 -6.59 12.73
N THR A 392 -12.29 -5.48 12.88
CA THR A 392 -12.46 -4.53 14.00
C THR A 392 -13.13 -3.23 13.55
N TYR A 393 -14.43 -3.28 13.28
CA TYR A 393 -15.28 -2.11 13.04
C TYR A 393 -16.32 -2.10 14.14
N PHE A 394 -16.36 -1.07 14.99
CA PHE A 394 -17.32 -1.08 16.10
C PHE A 394 -18.28 0.09 16.01
N ASP A 395 -19.57 -0.21 16.07
CA ASP A 395 -20.61 0.82 16.05
C ASP A 395 -20.53 1.78 17.24
N SER A 396 -19.79 1.43 18.30
CA SER A 396 -19.48 2.35 19.40
C SER A 396 -18.43 3.41 19.04
N GLU A 397 -17.60 3.23 18.00
CA GLU A 397 -16.50 4.14 17.69
C GLU A 397 -16.96 5.59 17.41
N PRO A 398 -18.02 5.85 16.62
CA PRO A 398 -18.53 7.21 16.44
C PRO A 398 -18.90 7.88 17.77
N TYR A 399 -19.43 7.13 18.74
CA TYR A 399 -19.71 7.64 20.09
C TYR A 399 -18.42 8.00 20.83
N VAL A 400 -17.40 7.14 20.77
CA VAL A 400 -16.10 7.41 21.39
C VAL A 400 -15.38 8.58 20.71
N ALA A 401 -15.54 8.73 19.39
CA ALA A 401 -15.05 9.89 18.65
C ALA A 401 -15.74 11.18 19.09
N ALA A 402 -17.04 11.16 19.38
CA ALA A 402 -17.77 12.34 19.88
C ALA A 402 -17.47 12.67 21.36
N CYS A 403 -17.33 11.64 22.21
CA CYS A 403 -17.35 11.78 23.67
C CYS A 403 -16.01 11.56 24.37
N TYR A 404 -15.01 10.99 23.68
CA TYR A 404 -13.73 10.61 24.29
C TYR A 404 -13.89 9.78 25.56
N GLY A 405 -14.70 8.73 25.48
CA GLY A 405 -15.16 7.92 26.61
C GLY A 405 -16.59 7.42 26.39
N GLY A 406 -17.10 6.58 27.29
CA GLY A 406 -18.50 6.17 27.29
C GLY A 406 -18.89 5.03 26.32
N GLY A 407 -18.16 4.89 25.21
CA GLY A 407 -18.45 3.88 24.19
C GLY A 407 -17.51 2.66 24.25
N PHE A 408 -18.04 1.45 24.13
CA PHE A 408 -17.23 0.23 24.10
C PHE A 408 -17.90 -0.90 23.31
N ALA A 409 -17.14 -1.90 22.91
CA ALA A 409 -17.58 -3.03 22.12
C ALA A 409 -17.24 -4.35 22.79
N PHE A 410 -18.17 -5.30 22.76
CA PHE A 410 -17.89 -6.71 22.95
C PHE A 410 -17.56 -7.32 21.59
N HIS A 411 -16.34 -7.84 21.44
CA HIS A 411 -15.79 -8.34 20.18
C HIS A 411 -15.16 -9.72 20.34
N THR A 412 -15.50 -10.66 19.47
CA THR A 412 -14.76 -11.94 19.41
C THR A 412 -13.40 -11.72 18.76
N THR A 413 -12.34 -12.02 19.51
CA THR A 413 -10.95 -11.72 19.15
C THR A 413 -10.12 -12.98 18.84
N ASN A 414 -8.93 -12.80 18.25
CA ASN A 414 -8.08 -13.90 17.80
C ASN A 414 -8.83 -14.85 16.84
N ASP A 415 -9.59 -14.27 15.90
CA ASP A 415 -10.37 -14.99 14.91
C ASP A 415 -10.13 -14.43 13.50
N ALA A 416 -9.66 -15.28 12.57
CA ALA A 416 -9.52 -14.95 11.16
C ALA A 416 -10.87 -14.70 10.46
N ARG A 417 -11.97 -15.17 11.05
CA ARG A 417 -13.33 -15.11 10.50
C ARG A 417 -13.37 -15.69 9.09
N VAL A 418 -12.92 -16.94 8.97
CA VAL A 418 -12.57 -17.61 7.71
C VAL A 418 -13.61 -17.48 6.59
N TYR A 419 -14.91 -17.47 6.92
CA TYR A 419 -15.99 -17.42 5.92
C TYR A 419 -16.71 -16.08 5.82
N MET A 420 -16.64 -15.24 6.87
CA MET A 420 -17.31 -13.94 6.93
C MET A 420 -16.97 -13.13 5.69
N LYS A 421 -17.90 -12.30 5.21
CA LYS A 421 -17.68 -11.43 4.04
C LYS A 421 -17.55 -12.16 2.70
N GLY A 422 -17.98 -13.41 2.62
CA GLY A 422 -18.08 -14.16 1.37
C GLY A 422 -19.40 -14.95 1.25
N PRO A 423 -19.67 -15.52 0.06
CA PRO A 423 -20.83 -16.39 -0.16
C PRO A 423 -20.84 -17.63 0.74
N GLY A 424 -19.68 -18.03 1.26
CA GLY A 424 -19.52 -19.17 2.17
C GLY A 424 -19.92 -18.92 3.63
N ASP A 425 -20.37 -17.73 4.03
CA ASP A 425 -20.76 -17.42 5.42
C ASP A 425 -22.17 -17.95 5.77
N THR A 426 -22.30 -19.27 5.88
CA THR A 426 -23.59 -19.96 6.05
C THR A 426 -23.81 -20.51 7.47
N TYR A 427 -25.09 -20.68 7.83
CA TYR A 427 -25.54 -21.10 9.17
C TYR A 427 -24.91 -22.41 9.66
N ASP A 428 -24.72 -23.38 8.76
CA ASP A 428 -24.17 -24.71 9.05
C ASP A 428 -22.70 -24.69 9.52
N ARG A 429 -22.00 -23.55 9.38
CA ARG A 429 -20.59 -23.39 9.73
C ARG A 429 -20.35 -22.70 11.06
N ILE A 430 -21.42 -22.24 11.72
CA ILE A 430 -21.32 -21.58 13.02
C ILE A 430 -20.97 -22.61 14.11
N GLN A 431 -19.87 -22.34 14.83
CA GLN A 431 -19.45 -23.15 15.97
C GLN A 431 -20.10 -22.64 17.27
N TRP A 432 -21.28 -23.16 17.58
CA TRP A 432 -22.11 -22.68 18.68
C TRP A 432 -21.45 -22.76 20.07
N ASP A 433 -20.58 -23.73 20.29
CA ASP A 433 -19.85 -23.91 21.56
C ASP A 433 -18.88 -22.76 21.87
N ASN A 434 -18.35 -22.12 20.82
CA ASN A 434 -17.48 -20.95 20.97
C ASN A 434 -18.30 -19.68 21.24
N TYR A 435 -19.50 -19.59 20.67
CA TYR A 435 -20.35 -18.41 20.72
C TYR A 435 -21.13 -18.28 22.04
N TRP A 436 -21.68 -19.38 22.56
CA TRP A 436 -22.63 -19.33 23.68
C TRP A 436 -22.07 -18.71 24.97
N PRO A 437 -20.84 -19.04 25.43
CA PRO A 437 -20.27 -18.41 26.62
C PRO A 437 -20.13 -16.88 26.49
N GLN A 438 -19.92 -16.38 25.27
CA GLN A 438 -19.81 -14.94 25.00
C GLN A 438 -21.15 -14.24 25.26
N VAL A 439 -22.25 -14.81 24.75
CA VAL A 439 -23.61 -14.27 24.96
C VAL A 439 -23.98 -14.23 26.44
N GLN A 440 -23.68 -15.32 27.17
CA GLN A 440 -23.96 -15.40 28.62
C GLN A 440 -23.25 -14.27 29.38
N PHE A 441 -21.98 -14.01 29.06
CA PHE A 441 -21.22 -12.93 29.70
C PHE A 441 -21.75 -11.54 29.33
N ILE A 442 -22.06 -11.32 28.06
CA ILE A 442 -22.57 -10.02 27.57
C ILE A 442 -23.89 -9.68 28.24
N CYS A 443 -24.87 -10.59 28.18
CA CYS A 443 -26.21 -10.34 28.74
C CYS A 443 -26.16 -10.09 30.25
N THR A 444 -25.39 -10.89 30.99
CA THR A 444 -25.23 -10.73 32.44
C THR A 444 -24.51 -9.44 32.79
N SER A 445 -23.43 -9.11 32.07
CA SER A 445 -22.64 -7.89 32.30
C SER A 445 -23.43 -6.63 31.98
N LEU A 446 -24.17 -6.61 30.87
CA LEU A 446 -25.01 -5.48 30.50
C LEU A 446 -26.17 -5.28 31.47
N TYR A 447 -26.83 -6.36 31.88
CA TYR A 447 -27.87 -6.26 32.91
C TYR A 447 -27.30 -5.81 34.26
N GLY A 448 -26.08 -6.23 34.60
CA GLY A 448 -25.34 -5.72 35.76
C GLY A 448 -25.12 -4.21 35.69
N LEU A 449 -24.51 -3.75 34.59
CA LEU A 449 -24.20 -2.34 34.36
C LEU A 449 -25.45 -1.44 34.39
N LEU A 450 -26.56 -1.91 33.79
CA LEU A 450 -27.84 -1.20 33.80
C LEU A 450 -28.47 -1.07 35.20
N ASN A 451 -28.05 -1.90 36.17
CA ASN A 451 -28.54 -1.92 37.54
C ASN A 451 -27.56 -1.35 38.58
N GLU A 452 -26.36 -0.93 38.18
CA GLU A 452 -25.43 -0.25 39.10
C GLU A 452 -26.05 1.04 39.68
N PRO A 453 -25.79 1.41 40.94
CA PRO A 453 -26.33 2.65 41.49
C PRO A 453 -25.76 3.89 40.77
N VAL A 454 -24.49 3.84 40.38
CA VAL A 454 -23.76 4.90 39.68
C VAL A 454 -22.88 4.28 38.60
N ILE A 455 -22.83 4.90 37.43
CA ILE A 455 -21.89 4.54 36.35
C ILE A 455 -20.82 5.62 36.29
N ASP A 456 -19.61 5.27 36.72
CA ASP A 456 -18.44 6.13 36.61
C ASP A 456 -17.71 5.85 35.29
N LEU A 457 -18.23 6.44 34.21
CA LEU A 457 -17.65 6.33 32.87
C LEU A 457 -17.52 7.73 32.25
N PRO A 458 -16.40 8.43 32.50
CA PRO A 458 -16.21 9.83 32.11
C PRO A 458 -16.38 10.06 30.60
N GLN A 459 -17.14 11.12 30.28
CA GLN A 459 -17.48 11.51 28.91
C GLN A 459 -17.35 13.02 28.76
N SER A 460 -16.94 13.46 27.58
CA SER A 460 -16.67 14.87 27.27
C SER A 460 -17.15 15.18 25.85
N PRO A 461 -18.46 15.13 25.57
CA PRO A 461 -19.00 15.35 24.23
C PRO A 461 -18.53 16.68 23.65
N SER A 462 -18.03 16.67 22.41
CA SER A 462 -17.63 17.88 21.69
C SER A 462 -17.85 17.74 20.18
N ARG A 463 -18.34 18.81 19.54
CA ARG A 463 -18.37 18.90 18.07
C ARG A 463 -16.98 19.20 17.52
N LEU A 464 -16.24 20.10 18.19
CA LEU A 464 -14.93 20.57 17.81
C LEU A 464 -14.09 20.81 19.07
N GLU A 465 -13.17 19.88 19.36
CA GLU A 465 -12.22 20.00 20.47
C GLU A 465 -10.91 20.61 19.99
N ALA A 466 -10.22 21.38 20.85
CA ALA A 466 -9.09 22.22 20.48
C ALA A 466 -7.83 21.42 20.06
N THR A 467 -7.57 20.26 20.67
CA THR A 467 -6.42 19.40 20.35
C THR A 467 -6.65 18.48 19.15
N GLY A 468 -7.90 18.21 18.79
CA GLY A 468 -8.26 17.24 17.75
C GLY A 468 -8.31 15.79 18.20
N GLU A 469 -8.07 15.55 19.49
CA GLU A 469 -8.02 14.20 20.03
C GLU A 469 -9.39 13.51 19.97
N TRP A 470 -10.48 14.29 20.00
CA TRP A 470 -11.84 13.83 19.73
C TRP A 470 -12.69 14.97 19.14
N GLY A 471 -13.90 14.65 18.71
CA GLY A 471 -14.88 15.59 18.20
C GLY A 471 -15.70 14.99 17.07
N TYR A 472 -16.77 15.68 16.71
CA TYR A 472 -17.78 15.19 15.77
C TYR A 472 -18.19 16.27 14.76
N CYS A 473 -17.44 16.36 13.65
CA CYS A 473 -17.62 17.35 12.58
C CYS A 473 -18.24 16.73 11.32
N SER A 474 -18.69 17.59 10.43
CA SER A 474 -19.22 17.25 9.11
C SER A 474 -18.37 17.88 8.00
N LEU A 475 -18.10 17.11 6.94
CA LEU A 475 -17.43 17.56 5.73
C LEU A 475 -18.43 17.62 4.57
N THR A 476 -18.60 18.81 4.01
CA THR A 476 -19.38 19.04 2.79
C THR A 476 -18.45 19.08 1.60
N ILE A 477 -18.56 18.11 0.70
CA ILE A 477 -17.81 18.05 -0.55
C ILE A 477 -18.73 18.57 -1.65
N LYS A 478 -18.28 19.59 -2.37
CA LYS A 478 -18.98 20.10 -3.56
C LYS A 478 -18.17 19.78 -4.80
N VAL A 479 -18.77 19.05 -5.72
CA VAL A 479 -18.18 18.73 -7.03
C VAL A 479 -18.31 19.96 -7.92
N VAL A 480 -17.20 20.37 -8.53
CA VAL A 480 -17.12 21.57 -9.36
C VAL A 480 -16.29 21.30 -10.62
N SER A 481 -16.47 22.11 -11.65
CA SER A 481 -15.62 22.13 -12.84
C SER A 481 -15.05 23.54 -13.04
N TYR A 482 -13.80 23.63 -13.49
CA TYR A 482 -13.17 24.94 -13.73
C TYR A 482 -13.67 25.54 -15.04
N ASN A 483 -14.23 26.75 -14.97
CA ASN A 483 -14.66 27.50 -16.13
C ASN A 483 -13.58 28.49 -16.57
N MET A 484 -12.98 28.21 -17.74
CA MET A 484 -11.93 29.02 -18.35
C MET A 484 -12.37 30.44 -18.72
N THR A 485 -13.66 30.65 -19.01
CA THR A 485 -14.20 31.95 -19.42
C THR A 485 -14.42 32.88 -18.23
N THR A 486 -14.89 32.36 -17.10
CA THR A 486 -15.11 33.14 -15.87
C THR A 486 -13.91 33.12 -14.93
N ALA A 487 -12.92 32.24 -15.18
CA ALA A 487 -11.80 31.95 -14.30
C ALA A 487 -12.23 31.53 -12.87
N TYR A 488 -13.37 30.85 -12.77
CA TYR A 488 -13.97 30.42 -11.50
C TYR A 488 -14.45 28.96 -11.57
N TRP A 489 -14.70 28.35 -10.40
CA TRP A 489 -15.22 26.98 -10.31
C TRP A 489 -16.75 26.98 -10.29
N ASP A 490 -17.31 26.41 -11.35
CA ASP A 490 -18.73 26.26 -11.57
C ASP A 490 -19.24 24.97 -10.91
N PRO A 491 -20.41 24.98 -10.25
CA PRO A 491 -21.00 23.76 -9.70
C PRO A 491 -21.20 22.69 -10.78
N PHE A 492 -20.91 21.43 -10.44
CA PHE A 492 -21.24 20.28 -11.27
C PHE A 492 -22.58 19.71 -10.79
N ASP A 493 -23.68 20.26 -11.29
CA ASP A 493 -25.05 20.02 -10.83
C ASP A 493 -25.98 19.52 -11.95
N ALA A 494 -27.22 19.20 -11.61
CA ALA A 494 -28.23 18.73 -12.55
C ALA A 494 -28.68 19.80 -13.56
N GLU A 495 -28.56 21.10 -13.22
CA GLU A 495 -28.91 22.19 -14.13
C GLU A 495 -27.92 22.28 -15.30
N ARG A 496 -26.63 22.12 -15.01
CA ARG A 496 -25.55 22.25 -16.01
C ARG A 496 -25.15 20.92 -16.63
N HIS A 497 -25.30 19.82 -15.89
CA HIS A 497 -24.86 18.47 -16.25
C HIS A 497 -25.92 17.40 -15.93
N PRO A 498 -27.13 17.47 -16.51
CA PRO A 498 -28.28 16.63 -16.14
C PRO A 498 -28.04 15.12 -16.31
N GLU A 499 -27.26 14.71 -17.31
CA GLU A 499 -26.95 13.30 -17.56
C GLU A 499 -25.80 12.81 -16.66
N ALA A 500 -24.71 13.59 -16.59
CA ALA A 500 -23.47 13.18 -15.91
C ALA A 500 -23.57 13.21 -14.38
N ILE A 501 -24.44 14.04 -13.79
CA ILE A 501 -24.63 14.10 -12.34
C ILE A 501 -25.13 12.76 -11.76
N ASN A 502 -26.01 12.07 -12.49
CA ASN A 502 -26.56 10.77 -12.07
C ASN A 502 -25.49 9.67 -12.05
N ASP A 503 -24.47 9.80 -12.89
CA ASP A 503 -23.34 8.88 -13.02
C ASP A 503 -22.11 9.36 -12.23
N THR A 504 -22.25 10.45 -11.44
CA THR A 504 -21.18 10.99 -10.60
C THR A 504 -21.08 10.23 -9.27
N ILE A 505 -19.85 9.90 -8.86
CA ILE A 505 -19.53 9.27 -7.58
C ILE A 505 -18.40 10.04 -6.90
N VAL A 506 -18.57 10.33 -5.61
CA VAL A 506 -17.52 10.86 -4.75
C VAL A 506 -17.02 9.75 -3.85
N HIS A 507 -15.71 9.63 -3.78
CA HIS A 507 -14.99 8.75 -2.87
C HIS A 507 -14.18 9.60 -1.89
N TYR A 508 -14.40 9.39 -0.59
CA TYR A 508 -13.66 10.04 0.48
C TYR A 508 -13.01 8.98 1.35
N GLN A 509 -11.73 9.19 1.63
CA GLN A 509 -10.98 8.34 2.54
C GLN A 509 -10.19 9.20 3.51
N SER A 510 -10.39 9.05 4.83
CA SER A 510 -9.58 9.81 5.79
C SER A 510 -8.09 9.39 5.75
N THR A 511 -7.20 10.16 6.36
CA THR A 511 -5.79 9.78 6.56
C THR A 511 -5.59 9.49 8.03
N ALA A 512 -5.07 8.30 8.38
CA ALA A 512 -4.77 7.97 9.77
C ALA A 512 -3.75 8.96 10.36
N ALA A 513 -4.00 9.44 11.59
CA ALA A 513 -3.01 10.14 12.39
C ALA A 513 -1.78 9.24 12.64
N PRO A 514 -0.58 9.78 12.94
CA PRO A 514 0.70 9.04 12.92
C PRO A 514 0.88 7.96 14.02
N ALA A 515 -0.21 7.48 14.65
CA ALA A 515 -0.19 6.51 15.74
C ALA A 515 0.11 5.06 15.30
N MET A 516 0.43 4.79 14.02
CA MET A 516 1.11 3.55 13.60
C MET A 516 2.63 3.58 13.92
N GLN A 517 3.00 4.10 15.09
CA GLN A 517 4.35 3.94 15.64
C GLN A 517 4.49 2.52 16.20
N ALA A 518 4.87 1.57 15.32
CA ALA A 518 5.69 0.38 15.57
C ALA A 518 5.28 -0.78 14.63
N VAL A 519 5.63 -0.68 13.35
CA VAL A 519 6.59 -1.53 12.62
C VAL A 519 6.58 -1.02 11.16
N PRO A 520 7.73 -0.64 10.56
CA PRO A 520 7.83 -0.11 9.19
C PRO A 520 7.31 -1.03 8.06
N SER A 521 6.84 -2.25 8.36
CA SER A 521 6.35 -3.23 7.39
C SER A 521 4.86 -3.09 7.06
N TYR A 522 4.05 -2.46 7.93
CA TYR A 522 2.60 -2.32 7.70
C TYR A 522 2.24 -1.13 6.77
N ALA A 523 3.12 -0.14 6.66
CA ALA A 523 2.88 1.08 5.89
C ALA A 523 3.40 1.04 4.43
N ALA A 524 3.91 -0.10 3.96
CA ALA A 524 4.55 -0.23 2.64
C ALA A 524 3.62 -0.70 1.51
N PHE A 525 2.35 -1.01 1.77
CA PHE A 525 1.42 -1.48 0.75
C PHE A 525 0.03 -0.87 0.93
N GLY A 526 -0.27 0.15 0.12
CA GLY A 526 -1.60 0.67 -0.29
C GLY A 526 -2.85 0.19 0.44
N ALA A 527 -2.80 0.25 1.76
CA ALA A 527 -3.74 -0.20 2.76
C ALA A 527 -4.96 0.72 2.82
N ALA A 528 -5.60 0.97 1.68
CA ALA A 528 -6.62 2.00 1.59
C ALA A 528 -8.06 1.47 1.61
N PHE A 529 -8.30 0.17 1.47
CA PHE A 529 -9.69 -0.33 1.41
C PHE A 529 -9.83 -1.59 2.25
N ILE A 530 -10.78 -1.53 3.19
CA ILE A 530 -10.93 -2.39 4.39
C ILE A 530 -9.82 -2.16 5.45
N MET A 531 -9.36 -0.93 5.58
CA MET A 531 -8.31 -0.53 6.52
C MET A 531 -8.77 0.65 7.35
N GLY A 532 -8.72 0.54 8.69
CA GLY A 532 -8.11 1.54 9.57
C GLY A 532 -8.57 3.01 9.56
N VAL A 533 -9.63 3.36 8.81
CA VAL A 533 -9.85 4.70 8.29
C VAL A 533 -11.31 4.83 7.83
N LEU A 534 -11.92 6.02 7.97
CA LEU A 534 -13.22 6.31 7.37
C LEU A 534 -13.12 6.26 5.83
N ASP A 535 -13.82 5.32 5.21
CA ASP A 535 -13.84 5.09 3.76
C ASP A 535 -15.29 5.12 3.24
N VAL A 536 -15.60 6.11 2.42
CA VAL A 536 -16.97 6.48 2.04
C VAL A 536 -17.06 6.64 0.54
N VAL A 537 -18.02 5.92 -0.06
CA VAL A 537 -18.49 6.16 -1.42
C VAL A 537 -19.89 6.76 -1.32
N ALA A 538 -20.11 7.90 -1.99
CA ALA A 538 -21.38 8.60 -1.96
C ALA A 538 -21.72 9.22 -3.32
N LYS A 539 -22.98 9.11 -3.73
CA LYS A 539 -23.54 9.89 -4.85
C LYS A 539 -23.84 11.32 -4.38
N PRO A 540 -23.45 12.34 -5.13
CA PRO A 540 -23.89 13.70 -4.86
C PRO A 540 -25.40 13.86 -5.06
N ASP A 541 -25.98 14.86 -4.42
CA ASP A 541 -27.34 15.32 -4.71
C ASP A 541 -27.42 16.09 -6.04
N GLU A 542 -28.62 16.57 -6.39
CA GLU A 542 -28.87 17.34 -7.62
C GLU A 542 -28.03 18.63 -7.72
N ASN A 543 -27.47 19.12 -6.61
CA ASN A 543 -26.62 20.32 -6.55
C ASN A 543 -25.12 19.98 -6.60
N GLY A 544 -24.75 18.72 -6.79
CA GLY A 544 -23.36 18.28 -6.79
C GLY A 544 -22.73 18.19 -5.40
N VAL A 545 -23.54 18.02 -4.34
CA VAL A 545 -23.07 18.07 -2.95
C VAL A 545 -23.16 16.70 -2.26
N VAL A 546 -22.12 16.35 -1.51
CA VAL A 546 -22.06 15.21 -0.60
C VAL A 546 -21.75 15.71 0.81
N VAL A 547 -22.48 15.23 1.81
CA VAL A 547 -22.24 15.54 3.22
C VAL A 547 -21.81 14.27 3.95
N ILE A 548 -20.61 14.30 4.53
CA ILE A 548 -20.05 13.20 5.32
C ILE A 548 -19.98 13.64 6.78
N LYS A 549 -20.78 12.99 7.62
CA LYS A 549 -20.86 13.28 9.05
C LYS A 549 -19.89 12.41 9.85
N GLY A 550 -19.55 12.87 11.05
CA GLY A 550 -18.79 12.09 12.02
C GLY A 550 -17.31 11.98 11.70
N ILE A 551 -16.69 13.06 11.23
CA ILE A 551 -15.25 13.14 11.04
C ILE A 551 -14.64 13.84 12.25
N LYS A 552 -13.51 13.33 12.75
CA LYS A 552 -12.78 13.98 13.87
C LYS A 552 -12.18 15.32 13.42
N PRO A 553 -12.14 16.33 14.31
CA PRO A 553 -11.44 17.58 14.03
C PRO A 553 -9.98 17.38 13.63
N TYR A 554 -9.49 18.26 12.77
CA TYR A 554 -8.15 18.29 12.19
C TYR A 554 -7.73 17.01 11.45
N THR A 555 -8.68 16.11 11.20
CA THR A 555 -8.47 14.96 10.33
C THR A 555 -8.43 15.45 8.88
N SER A 556 -7.45 14.93 8.14
CA SER A 556 -7.37 15.11 6.70
C SER A 556 -7.86 13.85 5.99
N GLY A 557 -8.26 13.96 4.72
CA GLY A 557 -8.69 12.83 3.90
C GLY A 557 -8.56 13.11 2.42
N MET A 558 -8.36 12.07 1.62
CA MET A 558 -8.35 12.16 0.17
C MET A 558 -9.78 12.16 -0.36
N VAL A 559 -10.08 13.10 -1.26
CA VAL A 559 -11.35 13.21 -1.97
C VAL A 559 -11.10 12.99 -3.44
N ASP A 560 -11.80 12.03 -4.03
CA ASP A 560 -11.86 11.83 -5.46
C ASP A 560 -13.31 11.85 -5.96
N ALA A 561 -13.54 12.38 -7.15
CA ALA A 561 -14.84 12.36 -7.81
C ALA A 561 -14.68 11.87 -9.25
N PHE A 562 -15.63 11.03 -9.69
CA PHE A 562 -15.63 10.39 -11.00
C PHE A 562 -17.01 10.46 -11.63
N VAL A 563 -17.06 10.62 -12.95
CA VAL A 563 -18.27 10.34 -13.75
C VAL A 563 -18.02 9.04 -14.50
N ILE A 564 -18.81 8.01 -14.19
CA ILE A 564 -18.61 6.64 -14.68
C ILE A 564 -19.74 6.30 -15.64
N ASN A 565 -19.41 6.00 -16.89
CA ASN A 565 -20.41 5.67 -17.89
C ASN A 565 -21.18 4.39 -17.49
N SER A 566 -22.49 4.52 -17.29
CA SER A 566 -23.36 3.46 -16.80
C SER A 566 -23.59 2.27 -17.76
N THR A 567 -23.04 2.31 -18.98
CA THR A 567 -23.16 1.23 -19.99
C THR A 567 -21.90 0.41 -20.21
N ASN A 568 -20.71 1.02 -20.07
CA ASN A 568 -19.43 0.38 -20.37
C ASN A 568 -18.37 0.55 -19.27
N GLY A 569 -18.68 1.30 -18.21
CA GLY A 569 -17.78 1.54 -17.09
C GLY A 569 -16.63 2.49 -17.37
N GLU A 570 -16.55 3.12 -18.55
CA GLU A 570 -15.48 4.07 -18.85
C GLU A 570 -15.56 5.32 -17.96
N ILE A 571 -14.40 5.87 -17.60
CA ILE A 571 -14.31 7.11 -16.79
C ILE A 571 -14.30 8.32 -17.71
N GLU A 572 -15.35 9.12 -17.66
CA GLU A 572 -15.52 10.31 -18.51
C GLU A 572 -14.95 11.57 -17.87
N TRP A 573 -15.06 11.68 -16.54
CA TRP A 573 -14.50 12.76 -15.74
C TRP A 573 -13.82 12.20 -14.50
N ALA A 574 -12.74 12.85 -14.08
CA ALA A 574 -12.01 12.52 -12.87
C ALA A 574 -11.54 13.78 -12.14
N THR A 575 -11.20 13.63 -10.86
CA THR A 575 -10.59 14.68 -10.02
C THR A 575 -9.38 15.30 -10.70
N ASP A 576 -9.28 16.63 -10.67
CA ASP A 576 -8.13 17.40 -11.14
C ASP A 576 -7.19 17.75 -9.98
N ILE A 577 -5.91 17.39 -10.11
CA ILE A 577 -4.82 17.86 -9.23
C ILE A 577 -3.82 18.76 -9.97
N GLY A 578 -4.14 19.13 -11.22
CA GLY A 578 -3.35 20.02 -12.05
C GLY A 578 -3.50 21.49 -11.65
N VAL A 579 -3.15 22.36 -12.60
CA VAL A 579 -3.04 23.82 -12.41
C VAL A 579 -4.36 24.46 -11.98
N TYR A 580 -5.50 23.95 -12.47
CA TYR A 580 -6.84 24.49 -12.18
C TYR A 580 -7.51 23.87 -10.96
N SER A 581 -6.84 22.97 -10.26
CA SER A 581 -7.31 22.44 -8.99
C SER A 581 -7.26 23.55 -7.93
N PRO A 582 -8.35 23.81 -7.15
CA PRO A 582 -8.36 24.86 -6.12
C PRO A 582 -7.22 24.74 -5.10
N TYR A 583 -6.81 23.50 -4.81
CA TYR A 583 -5.81 23.19 -3.79
C TYR A 583 -4.57 22.47 -4.34
N GLN A 584 -4.54 22.14 -5.64
CA GLN A 584 -3.49 21.28 -6.26
C GLN A 584 -3.23 20.00 -5.45
N SER A 585 -4.28 19.49 -4.81
CA SER A 585 -4.23 18.41 -3.84
C SER A 585 -5.62 17.82 -3.66
N LYS A 586 -5.69 16.50 -3.47
CA LYS A 586 -6.92 15.78 -3.14
C LYS A 586 -7.27 15.84 -1.65
N ILE A 587 -6.44 16.50 -0.84
CA ILE A 587 -6.54 16.44 0.61
C ILE A 587 -7.57 17.48 1.11
N ALA A 588 -8.68 17.00 1.66
CA ALA A 588 -9.63 17.78 2.43
C ALA A 588 -9.27 17.71 3.91
N SER A 589 -9.26 18.85 4.61
CA SER A 589 -9.00 18.92 6.05
C SER A 589 -10.19 19.50 6.80
N VAL A 590 -10.55 18.89 7.93
CA VAL A 590 -11.70 19.30 8.74
C VAL A 590 -11.23 20.21 9.88
N THR A 591 -11.31 21.53 9.69
CA THR A 591 -10.83 22.52 10.68
C THR A 591 -11.96 23.26 11.41
N THR A 592 -13.20 23.02 11.00
CA THR A 592 -14.42 23.61 11.57
C THR A 592 -15.47 22.53 11.78
N VAL A 593 -16.51 22.82 12.57
CA VAL A 593 -17.64 21.88 12.79
C VAL A 593 -18.27 21.45 11.47
N ASN A 594 -18.47 22.41 10.57
CA ASN A 594 -18.95 22.19 9.21
C ASN A 594 -17.86 22.63 8.23
N ALA A 595 -16.98 21.70 7.86
CA ALA A 595 -15.93 21.94 6.89
C ALA A 595 -16.49 21.82 5.47
N SER A 596 -15.90 22.54 4.52
CA SER A 596 -16.28 22.48 3.10
C SER A 596 -15.05 22.28 2.23
N TYR A 597 -15.18 21.45 1.20
CA TYR A 597 -14.12 21.15 0.24
C TYR A 597 -14.66 21.19 -1.19
N LEU A 598 -13.97 21.93 -2.07
CA LEU A 598 -14.27 21.98 -3.50
C LEU A 598 -13.47 20.89 -4.22
N CYS A 599 -14.15 19.86 -4.72
CA CYS A 599 -13.55 18.81 -5.53
C CYS A 599 -13.69 19.18 -7.01
N SER A 600 -12.61 19.67 -7.62
CA SER A 600 -12.59 20.01 -9.04
C SER A 600 -12.41 18.76 -9.89
N ILE A 601 -13.24 18.59 -10.91
CA ILE A 601 -13.14 17.51 -11.91
C ILE A 601 -12.95 18.06 -13.32
N PHE A 602 -12.42 17.22 -14.21
CA PHE A 602 -12.21 17.56 -15.63
C PHE A 602 -12.53 16.38 -16.55
N LYS A 603 -12.91 16.67 -17.80
CA LYS A 603 -13.08 15.63 -18.83
C LYS A 603 -11.75 14.95 -19.08
N CYS A 604 -11.69 13.64 -18.90
CA CYS A 604 -10.43 12.91 -18.97
C CYS A 604 -10.48 11.77 -19.99
N ALA A 605 -9.28 11.33 -20.36
CA ALA A 605 -9.03 9.98 -20.85
C ALA A 605 -8.17 9.24 -19.81
N SER A 606 -8.21 7.91 -19.81
CA SER A 606 -7.52 7.11 -18.80
C SER A 606 -6.44 6.22 -19.41
N ILE A 607 -5.32 6.04 -18.69
CA ILE A 607 -4.26 5.09 -19.03
C ILE A 607 -4.02 4.18 -17.82
N VAL A 608 -4.07 2.86 -18.01
CA VAL A 608 -3.77 1.88 -16.96
C VAL A 608 -2.41 1.24 -17.21
N LEU A 609 -1.59 1.26 -16.16
CA LEU A 609 -0.25 0.68 -16.08
C LEU A 609 -0.26 -0.44 -15.05
N PHE A 610 0.39 -1.56 -15.38
CA PHE A 610 0.47 -2.72 -14.49
C PHE A 610 1.87 -2.90 -13.90
N ALA A 611 1.92 -3.48 -12.70
CA ALA A 611 3.12 -3.97 -12.03
C ALA A 611 4.27 -2.95 -11.93
N LEU A 612 3.99 -1.75 -11.43
CA LEU A 612 5.00 -0.72 -11.18
C LEU A 612 5.74 -0.98 -9.86
N PHE A 613 6.78 -1.82 -9.94
CA PHE A 613 7.69 -2.15 -8.84
C PHE A 613 9.12 -1.74 -9.18
N ASN A 614 9.95 -1.52 -8.16
CA ASN A 614 11.37 -1.23 -8.35
C ASN A 614 12.18 -2.54 -8.45
N PRO A 615 12.68 -2.91 -9.65
CA PRO A 615 13.47 -4.13 -9.79
C PRO A 615 14.87 -4.07 -9.17
N SER A 616 15.39 -2.88 -8.87
CA SER A 616 16.73 -2.75 -8.29
C SER A 616 16.77 -3.06 -6.80
N ASP A 617 15.71 -2.83 -6.02
CA ASP A 617 15.72 -3.07 -4.56
C ASP A 617 14.58 -3.97 -4.07
N LEU A 618 13.85 -4.58 -5.02
CA LEU A 618 12.72 -5.48 -4.78
C LEU A 618 11.64 -4.83 -3.90
N SER A 619 11.30 -3.56 -4.17
CA SER A 619 10.30 -2.80 -3.42
C SER A 619 9.17 -2.24 -4.30
N SER A 620 8.10 -1.77 -3.67
CA SER A 620 7.02 -1.03 -4.33
C SER A 620 7.50 0.32 -4.86
N MET A 621 7.04 0.74 -6.04
CA MET A 621 7.42 2.04 -6.62
C MET A 621 6.19 2.87 -7.00
N PRO A 622 5.66 3.73 -6.10
CA PRO A 622 4.30 4.25 -6.25
C PRO A 622 4.19 5.60 -6.97
N ASN A 623 5.20 6.10 -7.70
CA ASN A 623 5.17 7.48 -8.19
C ASN A 623 5.39 7.61 -9.70
N VAL A 624 4.41 8.23 -10.37
CA VAL A 624 4.43 8.59 -11.78
C VAL A 624 4.23 10.09 -11.94
N VAL A 625 4.80 10.64 -13.00
CA VAL A 625 4.64 12.04 -13.39
C VAL A 625 4.14 12.06 -14.84
N LEU A 626 3.07 12.81 -15.09
CA LEU A 626 2.40 12.85 -16.40
C LEU A 626 2.73 14.17 -17.10
N TYR A 627 3.49 14.07 -18.20
CA TYR A 627 3.95 15.23 -18.96
C TYR A 627 3.31 15.28 -20.34
N ASN A 628 3.12 16.49 -20.84
CA ASN A 628 2.81 16.72 -22.23
C ASN A 628 4.05 16.40 -23.07
N ARG A 629 3.92 15.45 -23.99
CA ARG A 629 5.04 14.98 -24.83
C ARG A 629 5.66 16.07 -25.70
N LEU A 630 4.87 17.04 -26.16
CA LEU A 630 5.36 18.12 -27.04
C LEU A 630 6.08 19.21 -26.26
N ALA A 631 5.60 19.53 -25.05
CA ALA A 631 6.17 20.58 -24.21
C ALA A 631 7.26 20.07 -23.27
N HIS A 632 7.37 18.75 -23.05
CA HIS A 632 8.23 18.13 -22.03
C HIS A 632 8.04 18.76 -20.65
N GLY A 633 6.78 19.00 -20.28
CA GLY A 633 6.39 19.64 -19.03
C GLY A 633 5.06 19.09 -18.51
N PRO A 634 4.68 19.41 -17.27
CA PRO A 634 3.49 18.85 -16.64
C PRO A 634 2.22 19.17 -17.44
N LEU A 635 1.29 18.20 -17.48
CA LEU A 635 -0.05 18.44 -18.00
C LEU A 635 -0.78 19.50 -17.17
N ILE A 636 -1.61 20.30 -17.86
CA ILE A 636 -2.38 21.37 -17.22
C ILE A 636 -3.42 20.79 -16.26
N GLN A 637 -4.14 19.77 -16.71
CA GLN A 637 -5.07 18.99 -15.90
C GLN A 637 -4.64 17.54 -15.92
N GLN A 638 -4.60 16.93 -14.76
CA GLN A 638 -4.12 15.57 -14.61
C GLN A 638 -4.50 15.03 -13.25
N SER A 639 -4.51 13.70 -13.14
CA SER A 639 -4.60 13.00 -11.88
C SER A 639 -4.11 11.58 -12.06
N PHE A 640 -3.88 10.88 -10.97
CA PHE A 640 -3.60 9.46 -10.99
C PHE A 640 -4.03 8.81 -9.68
N LEU A 641 -4.19 7.50 -9.72
CA LEU A 641 -4.41 6.62 -8.58
C LEU A 641 -3.44 5.45 -8.65
N VAL A 642 -3.05 4.95 -7.48
CA VAL A 642 -2.11 3.84 -7.34
C VAL A 642 -2.77 2.72 -6.55
N SER A 643 -2.66 1.51 -7.06
CA SER A 643 -3.16 0.29 -6.45
C SER A 643 -2.17 -0.28 -5.42
N MET A 644 -2.67 -1.01 -4.43
CA MET A 644 -1.84 -1.74 -3.46
C MET A 644 -0.88 -2.74 -4.12
N TYR A 645 -1.21 -3.13 -5.35
CA TYR A 645 -0.44 -4.07 -6.13
C TYR A 645 0.51 -3.44 -7.15
N GLY A 646 0.79 -2.14 -7.03
CA GLY A 646 1.69 -1.42 -7.94
C GLY A 646 1.07 -1.06 -9.29
N ASP A 647 -0.22 -1.25 -9.51
CA ASP A 647 -0.87 -0.77 -10.74
C ASP A 647 -1.22 0.72 -10.63
N VAL A 648 -1.21 1.45 -11.73
CA VAL A 648 -1.50 2.88 -11.75
C VAL A 648 -2.57 3.17 -12.80
N MET A 649 -3.56 3.98 -12.43
CA MET A 649 -4.53 4.54 -13.37
C MET A 649 -4.32 6.04 -13.44
N ALA A 650 -3.82 6.52 -14.58
CA ALA A 650 -3.57 7.92 -14.86
C ALA A 650 -4.75 8.54 -15.62
N PHE A 651 -5.21 9.70 -15.17
CA PHE A 651 -6.25 10.52 -15.81
C PHE A 651 -5.56 11.70 -16.50
N ILE A 652 -5.73 11.79 -17.81
CA ILE A 652 -5.03 12.74 -18.67
C ILE A 652 -6.00 13.59 -19.47
N GLN A 653 -5.52 14.74 -19.98
CA GLN A 653 -6.27 15.54 -20.92
C GLN A 653 -6.50 14.75 -22.23
N PRO A 654 -7.76 14.67 -22.71
CA PRO A 654 -8.09 13.98 -23.94
C PRO A 654 -7.31 14.50 -25.15
N ASP A 655 -6.96 13.58 -26.05
CA ASP A 655 -6.37 13.86 -27.36
C ASP A 655 -5.02 14.61 -27.35
N ILE A 656 -4.40 14.74 -26.18
CA ILE A 656 -3.03 15.26 -25.99
C ILE A 656 -2.06 14.08 -25.86
N PRO A 657 -0.93 14.08 -26.58
CA PRO A 657 0.08 13.04 -26.41
C PRO A 657 0.81 13.21 -25.07
N VAL A 658 0.81 12.15 -24.26
CA VAL A 658 1.37 12.13 -22.90
C VAL A 658 2.62 11.25 -22.84
N GLU A 659 3.65 11.73 -22.15
CA GLU A 659 4.77 10.91 -21.69
C GLU A 659 4.67 10.68 -20.19
N ILE A 660 4.98 9.47 -19.74
CA ILE A 660 4.86 9.07 -18.33
C ILE A 660 6.25 8.78 -17.79
N LEU A 661 6.64 9.53 -16.76
CA LEU A 661 7.93 9.38 -16.09
C LEU A 661 7.72 8.68 -14.75
N ILE A 662 8.49 7.64 -14.51
CA ILE A 662 8.48 6.87 -13.26
C ILE A 662 9.65 7.38 -12.42
N THR A 663 9.41 7.81 -11.20
CA THR A 663 10.44 8.49 -10.38
C THR A 663 10.58 7.87 -9.00
N ARG A 664 11.75 8.05 -8.37
CA ARG A 664 11.92 7.83 -6.91
C ARG A 664 11.22 8.93 -6.13
N GLY A 665 9.92 9.09 -6.25
CA GLY A 665 9.20 9.90 -5.29
C GLY A 665 9.21 9.21 -3.93
N ARG A 666 9.42 9.95 -2.83
CA ARG A 666 8.88 9.49 -1.54
C ARG A 666 7.41 9.16 -1.79
N ALA A 667 6.96 8.00 -1.30
CA ALA A 667 5.56 7.62 -1.33
C ALA A 667 4.71 8.84 -1.01
N PHE A 668 3.74 9.16 -1.86
CA PHE A 668 2.83 10.29 -1.67
C PHE A 668 2.06 10.19 -0.32
N GLY A 669 2.18 9.07 0.40
CA GLY A 669 1.74 8.88 1.78
C GLY A 669 2.68 9.39 2.90
N MET A 670 3.95 9.73 2.64
CA MET A 670 4.86 10.31 3.67
C MET A 670 5.01 11.83 3.58
N ALA A 671 4.57 12.47 2.49
CA ALA A 671 4.53 13.93 2.43
C ALA A 671 3.35 14.50 3.23
N ALA A 672 2.26 13.73 3.38
CA ALA A 672 1.12 14.10 4.22
C ALA A 672 1.47 14.12 5.72
N THR A 673 2.40 13.29 6.19
CA THR A 673 2.84 13.28 7.60
C THR A 673 3.87 14.37 7.93
N ALA A 674 4.55 14.94 6.93
CA ALA A 674 5.47 16.07 7.11
C ALA A 674 4.81 17.44 6.87
N ALA A 675 3.57 17.47 6.37
CA ALA A 675 2.82 18.71 6.10
C ALA A 675 2.04 19.23 7.32
N THR A 676 2.23 18.65 8.51
CA THR A 676 1.59 19.08 9.77
C THR A 676 2.33 20.23 10.49
N SER A 677 3.48 20.69 9.98
CA SER A 677 4.07 21.96 10.40
C SER A 677 3.70 23.07 9.41
N GLY A 678 2.86 23.99 9.88
CA GLY A 678 2.29 25.06 9.09
C GLY A 678 3.30 25.98 8.39
N ALA A 679 2.75 26.72 7.42
CA ALA A 679 3.33 27.91 6.78
C ALA A 679 4.58 27.70 5.90
N ALA A 680 4.43 26.96 4.79
CA ALA A 680 5.28 27.15 3.60
C ALA A 680 4.56 26.73 2.30
N LEU A 681 3.37 27.31 2.06
CA LEU A 681 2.69 27.24 0.76
C LEU A 681 3.33 28.24 -0.21
N GLY A 682 3.69 27.78 -1.41
CA GLY A 682 3.59 28.63 -2.60
C GLY A 682 4.83 28.84 -3.49
N SER A 683 6.05 28.46 -3.13
CA SER A 683 7.22 28.84 -3.96
C SER A 683 8.43 27.90 -4.00
N VAL A 684 8.38 26.73 -3.35
CA VAL A 684 9.59 25.89 -3.18
C VAL A 684 9.75 24.81 -4.27
N GLY A 685 8.72 24.56 -5.09
CA GLY A 685 8.77 23.55 -6.17
C GLY A 685 9.82 23.84 -7.26
N PHE A 686 10.09 25.12 -7.56
CA PHE A 686 11.05 25.50 -8.60
C PHE A 686 12.51 25.58 -8.11
N ILE A 687 12.72 25.83 -6.81
CA ILE A 687 14.08 25.98 -6.24
C ILE A 687 14.61 24.63 -5.71
N GLY A 688 13.73 23.75 -5.22
CA GLY A 688 14.12 22.41 -4.74
C GLY A 688 14.70 21.49 -5.82
N ALA A 689 14.26 21.67 -7.07
CA ALA A 689 14.81 20.96 -8.24
C ALA A 689 16.22 21.44 -8.63
N PHE A 690 16.58 22.69 -8.30
CA PHE A 690 17.87 23.28 -8.64
C PHE A 690 18.96 23.08 -7.57
N LEU A 691 18.56 22.84 -6.31
CA LEU A 691 19.48 22.68 -5.16
C LEU A 691 19.59 21.24 -4.63
N GLY A 692 19.09 20.23 -5.35
CA GLY A 692 19.32 18.81 -5.00
C GLY A 692 18.71 18.36 -3.66
N GLY A 693 17.77 19.13 -3.09
CA GLY A 693 17.19 18.89 -1.76
C GLY A 693 15.84 18.17 -1.75
N GLY A 694 15.19 18.00 -2.91
CA GLY A 694 14.01 17.14 -3.01
C GLY A 694 14.44 15.70 -3.27
N GLY A 695 14.16 14.77 -2.35
CA GLY A 695 14.54 13.35 -2.43
C GLY A 695 13.97 12.53 -3.60
N GLY A 696 13.52 13.18 -4.68
CA GLY A 696 13.36 12.60 -6.00
C GLY A 696 14.73 12.35 -6.60
N GLY A 697 15.04 11.09 -6.96
CA GLY A 697 16.25 10.81 -7.74
C GLY A 697 16.32 11.77 -8.94
N ARG A 698 17.51 12.35 -9.18
CA ARG A 698 17.75 13.35 -10.23
C ARG A 698 17.26 12.93 -11.63
N PHE A 699 17.15 11.61 -11.86
CA PHE A 699 16.70 11.01 -13.11
C PHE A 699 15.52 10.06 -12.86
N PRO A 700 14.59 9.94 -13.83
CA PRO A 700 13.53 8.95 -13.77
C PRO A 700 14.09 7.52 -13.75
N MET A 701 13.42 6.63 -13.03
CA MET A 701 13.70 5.18 -13.01
C MET A 701 13.04 4.43 -14.16
N GLY A 702 12.07 5.05 -14.84
CA GLY A 702 11.41 4.47 -16.00
C GLY A 702 10.74 5.55 -16.81
N ILE A 703 10.59 5.32 -18.11
CA ILE A 703 10.02 6.28 -19.04
C ILE A 703 9.11 5.50 -19.99
N LEU A 704 7.88 5.94 -20.15
CA LEU A 704 6.95 5.47 -21.17
C LEU A 704 6.63 6.63 -22.11
N VAL A 705 7.09 6.53 -23.34
CA VAL A 705 6.97 7.56 -24.38
C VAL A 705 6.39 7.02 -25.68
N ASN A 706 6.02 5.74 -25.73
CA ASN A 706 5.57 5.07 -26.95
C ASN A 706 6.66 5.18 -28.04
N SER A 707 7.87 4.72 -27.70
CA SER A 707 9.03 4.79 -28.59
C SER A 707 9.09 3.66 -29.60
N THR A 708 9.73 3.95 -30.73
CA THR A 708 10.03 3.01 -31.81
C THR A 708 11.51 3.07 -32.13
N ALA A 709 12.03 2.08 -32.87
CA ALA A 709 13.44 2.10 -33.29
C ALA A 709 13.77 3.32 -34.18
N ASP A 710 12.82 3.73 -35.02
CA ASP A 710 12.98 4.89 -35.92
C ASP A 710 12.79 6.23 -35.18
N PHE A 711 11.97 6.25 -34.13
CA PHE A 711 11.73 7.42 -33.30
C PHE A 711 11.88 7.10 -31.80
N PRO A 712 13.13 7.08 -31.28
CA PRO A 712 13.42 6.69 -29.90
C PRO A 712 12.85 7.62 -28.83
N GLU A 713 12.63 8.89 -29.17
CA GLU A 713 11.98 9.85 -28.26
C GLU A 713 10.46 9.59 -28.12
N GLY A 714 9.88 8.77 -28.99
CA GLY A 714 8.50 8.30 -28.93
C GLY A 714 7.42 9.34 -29.21
N TYR A 715 6.22 8.86 -29.54
CA TYR A 715 5.09 9.70 -29.97
C TYR A 715 4.21 10.20 -28.81
N GLY A 716 4.43 9.66 -27.60
CA GLY A 716 3.50 9.77 -26.49
C GLY A 716 2.26 8.89 -26.67
N TYR A 717 1.50 8.75 -25.59
CA TYR A 717 0.21 8.07 -25.59
C TYR A 717 -0.90 9.11 -25.75
N LYS A 718 -1.71 8.96 -26.80
CA LYS A 718 -2.85 9.82 -27.08
C LYS A 718 -4.13 8.98 -26.98
N VAL A 719 -5.06 9.42 -26.14
CA VAL A 719 -6.31 8.70 -25.87
C VAL A 719 -7.47 9.70 -25.95
N SER A 720 -8.56 9.31 -26.60
CA SER A 720 -9.75 10.15 -26.75
C SER A 720 -10.58 10.20 -25.47
N ALA A 721 -11.41 11.25 -25.34
CA ALA A 721 -12.21 11.50 -24.14
C ALA A 721 -13.10 10.31 -23.79
N GLY A 722 -13.19 9.97 -22.50
CA GLY A 722 -14.03 8.87 -22.01
C GLY A 722 -13.59 7.48 -22.47
N ARG A 723 -12.32 7.31 -22.88
CA ARG A 723 -11.74 6.00 -23.20
C ARG A 723 -10.61 5.65 -22.26
N THR A 724 -10.49 4.37 -21.94
CA THR A 724 -9.38 3.83 -21.16
C THR A 724 -8.43 3.02 -22.05
N LEU A 725 -7.18 3.47 -22.13
CA LEU A 725 -6.09 2.70 -22.71
C LEU A 725 -5.47 1.81 -21.62
N ARG A 726 -5.78 0.52 -21.63
CA ARG A 726 -5.06 -0.49 -20.83
C ARG A 726 -3.80 -0.87 -21.59
N ILE A 727 -2.63 -0.53 -21.06
CA ILE A 727 -1.38 -0.87 -21.71
C ILE A 727 -1.04 -2.34 -21.37
N PRO A 728 -1.17 -3.28 -22.31
CA PRO A 728 -0.95 -4.69 -22.01
C PRO A 728 0.52 -4.92 -21.69
N PHE A 729 0.75 -5.77 -20.69
CA PHE A 729 2.07 -6.21 -20.26
C PHE A 729 3.08 -5.07 -20.08
N THR A 730 2.70 -4.05 -19.30
CA THR A 730 3.49 -2.83 -19.11
C THR A 730 4.97 -3.03 -18.71
N PRO A 731 5.36 -4.07 -17.93
CA PRO A 731 6.77 -4.32 -17.60
C PRO A 731 7.74 -4.38 -18.78
N ILE A 732 7.33 -4.98 -19.91
CA ILE A 732 8.20 -5.05 -21.09
C ILE A 732 8.38 -3.68 -21.74
N LEU A 733 7.37 -2.82 -21.65
CA LEU A 733 7.40 -1.46 -22.19
C LEU A 733 8.23 -0.54 -21.32
N TYR A 734 8.22 -0.69 -19.99
CA TYR A 734 9.13 0.04 -19.10
C TYR A 734 10.59 -0.22 -19.50
N ALA A 735 10.95 -1.47 -19.80
CA ALA A 735 12.29 -1.84 -20.25
C ALA A 735 12.59 -1.35 -21.67
N ARG A 736 11.64 -1.54 -22.61
CA ARG A 736 11.83 -1.19 -24.01
C ARG A 736 11.97 0.31 -24.24
N ASP A 737 11.08 1.11 -23.65
CA ASP A 737 11.02 2.53 -23.97
C ASP A 737 12.24 3.28 -23.43
N ILE A 738 12.68 2.96 -22.19
CA ILE A 738 13.92 3.51 -21.63
C ILE A 738 15.16 3.01 -22.39
N PHE A 739 15.18 1.74 -22.82
CA PHE A 739 16.27 1.17 -23.61
C PHE A 739 16.42 1.88 -24.96
N LEU A 740 15.34 2.03 -25.73
CA LEU A 740 15.39 2.69 -27.05
C LEU A 740 15.84 4.15 -26.92
N LEU A 741 15.29 4.88 -25.94
CA LEU A 741 15.67 6.26 -25.68
C LEU A 741 17.16 6.37 -25.35
N ASN A 742 17.69 5.48 -24.51
CA ASN A 742 19.09 5.50 -24.12
C ASN A 742 20.02 5.00 -25.23
N ASP A 743 19.61 4.01 -26.03
CA ASP A 743 20.38 3.49 -27.16
C ASP A 743 20.73 4.59 -28.17
N GLY A 744 19.77 5.47 -28.47
CA GLY A 744 20.03 6.67 -29.28
C GLY A 744 21.10 7.59 -28.67
N ARG A 745 21.08 7.76 -27.34
CA ARG A 745 22.06 8.58 -26.61
C ARG A 745 23.44 7.93 -26.53
N VAL A 746 23.50 6.62 -26.32
CA VAL A 746 24.74 5.83 -26.28
C VAL A 746 25.40 5.84 -27.64
N LYS A 747 24.66 5.62 -28.73
CA LYS A 747 25.15 5.71 -30.11
C LYS A 747 25.67 7.10 -30.44
N LEU A 748 24.96 8.15 -30.01
CA LEU A 748 25.39 9.54 -30.20
C LEU A 748 26.69 9.82 -29.43
N ALA A 749 26.79 9.41 -28.17
CA ALA A 749 27.99 9.59 -27.37
C ALA A 749 29.20 8.82 -27.92
N ALA A 750 29.00 7.59 -28.39
CA ALA A 750 30.02 6.79 -29.03
C ALA A 750 30.55 7.45 -30.32
N LYS A 751 29.68 8.09 -31.12
CA LYS A 751 30.08 8.85 -32.31
C LYS A 751 31.04 10.00 -32.00
N TYR A 752 30.91 10.61 -30.82
CA TYR A 752 31.77 11.70 -30.33
C TYR A 752 32.83 11.21 -29.33
N PHE A 753 33.18 9.92 -29.36
CA PHE A 753 34.22 9.30 -28.54
C PHE A 753 34.07 9.55 -27.02
N THR A 754 32.83 9.74 -26.56
CA THR A 754 32.53 9.95 -25.14
C THR A 754 31.99 8.65 -24.57
N PHE A 755 32.82 7.92 -23.82
CA PHE A 755 32.49 6.58 -23.34
C PHE A 755 32.38 6.53 -21.81
N ASN A 756 31.37 5.81 -21.34
CA ASN A 756 31.27 5.36 -19.97
C ASN A 756 31.19 3.81 -19.99
N PRO A 757 32.22 3.08 -19.52
CA PRO A 757 32.23 1.62 -19.52
C PRO A 757 31.04 1.00 -18.79
N VAL A 758 30.54 1.68 -17.76
CA VAL A 758 29.35 1.29 -17.00
C VAL A 758 28.14 1.27 -17.91
N THR A 759 27.93 2.36 -18.64
CA THR A 759 26.82 2.48 -19.59
C THR A 759 26.90 1.38 -20.64
N ILE A 760 28.07 1.13 -21.25
CA ILE A 760 28.21 0.11 -22.30
C ILE A 760 27.90 -1.29 -21.77
N MET A 761 28.44 -1.65 -20.61
CA MET A 761 28.23 -2.97 -20.00
C MET A 761 26.75 -3.19 -19.64
N PHE A 762 26.15 -2.26 -18.92
CA PHE A 762 24.77 -2.40 -18.46
C PHE A 762 23.75 -2.28 -19.59
N HIS A 763 24.01 -1.42 -20.59
CA HIS A 763 23.15 -1.31 -21.77
C HIS A 763 23.21 -2.58 -22.63
N GLY A 764 24.39 -3.20 -22.79
CA GLY A 764 24.52 -4.48 -23.48
C GLY A 764 23.80 -5.64 -22.75
N LEU A 765 23.84 -5.66 -21.41
CA LEU A 765 23.07 -6.61 -20.62
C LEU A 765 21.56 -6.36 -20.76
N ALA A 766 21.13 -5.10 -20.72
CA ALA A 766 19.74 -4.73 -20.93
C ALA A 766 19.24 -5.19 -22.31
N GLU A 767 20.02 -5.01 -23.37
CA GLU A 767 19.70 -5.48 -24.73
C GLU A 767 19.48 -7.00 -24.76
N LYS A 768 20.38 -7.77 -24.14
CA LYS A 768 20.29 -9.23 -24.07
C LYS A 768 18.99 -9.68 -23.41
N TYR A 769 18.66 -9.12 -22.25
CA TYR A 769 17.46 -9.51 -21.51
C TYR A 769 16.18 -8.96 -22.14
N LEU A 770 16.22 -7.80 -22.81
CA LEU A 770 15.07 -7.26 -23.53
C LEU A 770 14.71 -8.15 -24.73
N LYS A 771 15.72 -8.61 -25.49
CA LYS A 771 15.53 -9.60 -26.57
C LYS A 771 14.91 -10.89 -26.04
N LEU A 772 15.45 -11.43 -24.93
CA LEU A 772 14.90 -12.61 -24.27
C LEU A 772 13.44 -12.41 -23.83
N ALA A 773 13.12 -11.26 -23.24
CA ALA A 773 11.77 -10.93 -22.81
C ALA A 773 10.78 -10.91 -23.99
N LEU A 774 11.17 -10.28 -25.11
CA LEU A 774 10.35 -10.21 -26.33
C LEU A 774 10.16 -11.58 -26.98
N GLU A 775 11.20 -12.42 -27.02
CA GLU A 775 11.12 -13.78 -27.54
C GLU A 775 10.23 -14.68 -26.67
N ALA A 776 10.40 -14.62 -25.36
CA ALA A 776 9.56 -15.35 -24.40
C ALA A 776 8.09 -14.92 -24.52
N TYR A 777 7.82 -13.61 -24.66
CA TYR A 777 6.47 -13.10 -24.87
C TYR A 777 5.84 -13.66 -26.15
N LYS A 778 6.59 -13.68 -27.27
CA LYS A 778 6.12 -14.27 -28.53
C LYS A 778 5.83 -15.77 -28.42
N LYS A 779 6.62 -16.48 -27.60
CA LYS A 779 6.43 -17.91 -27.29
C LYS A 779 5.31 -18.14 -26.24
N ARG A 780 4.70 -17.08 -25.71
CA ARG A 780 3.74 -17.09 -24.60
C ARG A 780 4.30 -17.65 -23.29
N ASP A 781 5.61 -17.66 -23.11
CA ASP A 781 6.21 -17.92 -21.79
C ASP A 781 6.17 -16.63 -20.97
N TYR A 782 4.99 -16.37 -20.39
CA TYR A 782 4.72 -15.11 -19.70
C TYR A 782 5.55 -14.96 -18.42
N GLY A 783 5.86 -16.06 -17.73
CA GLY A 783 6.71 -16.05 -16.54
C GLY A 783 8.13 -15.60 -16.87
N LEU A 784 8.78 -16.26 -17.84
CA LEU A 784 10.14 -15.89 -18.26
C LEU A 784 10.19 -14.49 -18.85
N SER A 785 9.17 -14.10 -19.60
CA SER A 785 9.07 -12.76 -20.17
C SER A 785 8.97 -11.69 -19.08
N TYR A 786 8.12 -11.89 -18.06
CA TYR A 786 7.98 -11.01 -16.91
C TYR A 786 9.31 -10.86 -16.15
N ALA A 787 9.97 -11.97 -15.84
CA ALA A 787 11.26 -11.98 -15.16
C ALA A 787 12.35 -11.22 -15.94
N SER A 788 12.44 -11.48 -17.25
CA SER A 788 13.43 -10.88 -18.16
C SER A 788 13.18 -9.40 -18.43
N ALA A 789 11.90 -8.98 -18.49
CA ALA A 789 11.52 -7.57 -18.65
C ALA A 789 12.03 -6.74 -17.46
N TYR A 790 11.81 -7.19 -16.22
CA TYR A 790 12.38 -6.50 -15.05
C TYR A 790 13.91 -6.56 -15.00
N ALA A 791 14.53 -7.62 -15.52
CA ALA A 791 15.99 -7.71 -15.59
C ALA A 791 16.55 -6.64 -16.53
N ALA A 792 15.98 -6.57 -17.74
CA ALA A 792 16.32 -5.54 -18.72
C ALA A 792 16.09 -4.13 -18.15
N TRP A 793 14.96 -3.91 -17.47
CA TRP A 793 14.65 -2.62 -16.85
C TRP A 793 15.65 -2.23 -15.76
N ALA A 794 16.01 -3.14 -14.85
CA ALA A 794 17.01 -2.85 -13.81
C ALA A 794 18.38 -2.50 -14.38
N TYR A 795 18.87 -3.26 -15.37
CA TYR A 795 20.15 -2.95 -15.99
C TYR A 795 20.11 -1.61 -16.73
N GLU A 796 19.01 -1.33 -17.43
CA GLU A 796 18.86 -0.09 -18.19
C GLU A 796 18.71 1.13 -17.28
N GLN A 797 18.13 0.99 -16.08
CA GLN A 797 18.11 2.07 -15.08
C GLN A 797 19.53 2.53 -14.73
N VAL A 798 20.45 1.59 -14.51
CA VAL A 798 21.85 1.91 -14.21
C VAL A 798 22.53 2.53 -15.43
N ALA A 799 22.33 1.94 -16.62
CA ALA A 799 22.90 2.47 -17.87
C ALA A 799 22.42 3.89 -18.17
N TYR A 800 21.12 4.15 -18.01
CA TYR A 800 20.49 5.45 -18.21
C TYR A 800 21.00 6.49 -17.23
N TYR A 801 21.07 6.13 -15.94
CA TYR A 801 21.63 7.01 -14.91
C TYR A 801 23.08 7.41 -15.25
N SER A 802 23.93 6.43 -15.56
CA SER A 802 25.33 6.66 -15.92
C SER A 802 25.50 7.47 -17.21
N MET A 803 24.61 7.28 -18.20
CA MET A 803 24.63 8.04 -19.45
C MET A 803 24.18 9.48 -19.24
N MET A 804 23.12 9.70 -18.46
CA MET A 804 22.65 11.04 -18.12
C MET A 804 23.69 11.79 -17.28
N ASP A 805 24.31 11.13 -16.30
CA ASP A 805 25.37 11.74 -15.51
C ASP A 805 26.55 12.17 -16.40
N LEU A 806 26.97 11.33 -17.34
CA LEU A 806 27.98 11.68 -18.34
C LEU A 806 27.58 12.92 -19.16
N ILE A 807 26.36 12.96 -19.69
CA ILE A 807 25.85 14.11 -20.46
C ILE A 807 25.87 15.37 -19.60
N TRP A 808 25.43 15.30 -18.34
CA TRP A 808 25.44 16.45 -17.44
C TRP A 808 26.84 16.90 -17.07
N GLN A 809 27.77 15.98 -16.80
CA GLN A 809 29.17 16.32 -16.57
C GLN A 809 29.75 17.06 -17.78
N VAL A 810 29.52 16.54 -18.99
CA VAL A 810 29.96 17.16 -20.25
C VAL A 810 29.33 18.56 -20.42
N ILE A 811 28.04 18.74 -20.13
CA ILE A 811 27.37 20.05 -20.19
C ILE A 811 27.98 21.02 -19.18
N TYR A 812 28.19 20.60 -17.93
CA TYR A 812 28.79 21.43 -16.89
C TYR A 812 30.22 21.84 -17.22
N THR A 813 31.00 20.94 -17.83
CA THR A 813 32.36 21.26 -18.30
C THR A 813 32.34 22.38 -19.34
N ILE A 814 31.38 22.40 -20.28
CA ILE A 814 31.22 23.53 -21.22
C ILE A 814 30.98 24.83 -20.46
N VAL A 815 30.09 24.83 -19.47
CA VAL A 815 29.76 26.04 -18.70
C VAL A 815 30.99 26.55 -17.95
N VAL A 816 31.72 25.67 -17.27
CA VAL A 816 32.94 26.03 -16.52
C VAL A 816 34.06 26.51 -17.44
N ILE A 817 34.30 25.84 -18.56
CA ILE A 817 35.31 26.27 -19.54
C ILE A 817 34.91 27.61 -20.17
N SER A 818 33.63 27.81 -20.50
CA SER A 818 33.12 29.09 -21.02
C SER A 818 33.33 30.24 -20.05
N ILE A 819 33.18 30.01 -18.74
CA ILE A 819 33.55 30.97 -17.68
C ILE A 819 35.05 31.30 -17.74
N ALA A 820 35.90 30.28 -17.85
CA ALA A 820 37.35 30.42 -17.85
C ALA A 820 37.89 31.12 -19.13
N ILE A 821 37.17 31.04 -20.25
CA ILE A 821 37.53 31.73 -21.49
C ILE A 821 37.47 33.25 -21.31
N ILE A 822 36.62 33.80 -20.45
CA ILE A 822 36.50 35.27 -20.28
C ILE A 822 37.80 35.92 -19.75
N PRO A 823 38.35 35.53 -18.58
CA PRO A 823 39.61 36.09 -18.11
C PRO A 823 40.79 35.72 -19.04
N PHE A 824 40.75 34.55 -19.69
CA PHE A 824 41.75 34.17 -20.68
C PHE A 824 41.71 35.07 -21.92
N ALA A 825 40.54 35.32 -22.50
CA ALA A 825 40.36 36.21 -23.64
C ALA A 825 40.78 37.64 -23.31
N TYR A 826 40.51 38.11 -22.08
CA TYR A 826 41.04 39.38 -21.57
C TYR A 826 42.58 39.40 -21.52
N ALA A 827 43.20 38.39 -20.89
CA ALA A 827 44.65 38.29 -20.79
C ALA A 827 45.32 38.16 -22.17
N MET A 828 44.76 37.36 -23.07
CA MET A 828 45.26 37.14 -24.42
C MET A 828 45.10 38.40 -25.28
N SER A 829 43.99 39.12 -25.17
CA SER A 829 43.78 40.42 -25.84
C SER A 829 44.82 41.46 -25.42
N ARG A 830 45.21 41.45 -24.13
CA ARG A 830 46.29 42.29 -23.60
C ARG A 830 47.66 41.85 -24.09
N LEU A 831 47.92 40.54 -24.20
CA LEU A 831 49.18 39.99 -24.73
C LEU A 831 49.37 40.30 -26.22
N VAL A 832 48.31 40.22 -27.02
CA VAL A 832 48.30 40.58 -28.46
C VAL A 832 48.47 42.10 -28.68
N GLY A 833 48.04 42.91 -27.69
CA GLY A 833 48.29 44.35 -27.65
C GLY A 833 47.09 45.22 -28.04
N PHE A 834 45.86 44.75 -27.78
CA PHE A 834 44.67 45.56 -27.96
C PHE A 834 44.50 46.57 -26.82
N GLU A 835 44.16 47.83 -27.15
CA GLU A 835 43.99 48.93 -26.20
C GLU A 835 42.75 49.79 -26.51
N GLY A 836 42.23 50.50 -25.51
CA GLY A 836 41.04 51.35 -25.65
C GLY A 836 39.80 50.57 -26.12
N ARG A 837 39.03 51.12 -27.07
CA ARG A 837 37.84 50.45 -27.64
C ARG A 837 38.19 49.14 -28.38
N ARG A 838 39.42 49.01 -28.90
CA ARG A 838 39.90 47.79 -29.56
C ARG A 838 40.11 46.64 -28.57
N LEU A 839 40.31 46.91 -27.28
CA LEU A 839 40.39 45.87 -26.25
C LEU A 839 39.07 45.12 -26.11
N ILE A 840 37.96 45.84 -26.02
CA ILE A 840 36.63 45.22 -25.90
C ILE A 840 36.32 44.38 -27.14
N ALA A 841 36.54 44.94 -28.33
CA ALA A 841 36.38 44.21 -29.59
C ALA A 841 37.31 42.98 -29.67
N GLY A 842 38.55 43.11 -29.20
CA GLY A 842 39.53 42.02 -29.13
C GLY A 842 39.09 40.89 -28.20
N VAL A 843 38.55 41.21 -27.03
CA VAL A 843 38.03 40.21 -26.08
C VAL A 843 36.83 39.48 -26.66
N ILE A 844 35.88 40.20 -27.27
CA ILE A 844 34.71 39.59 -27.92
C ILE A 844 35.15 38.67 -29.06
N MET A 845 36.10 39.11 -29.89
CA MET A 845 36.62 38.31 -31.00
C MET A 845 37.36 37.06 -30.51
N LEU A 846 38.27 37.19 -29.54
CA LEU A 846 38.99 36.05 -28.95
C LEU A 846 38.05 35.09 -28.23
N PHE A 847 37.05 35.60 -27.51
CA PHE A 847 36.03 34.78 -26.88
C PHE A 847 35.23 33.98 -27.92
N GLY A 848 34.77 34.63 -29.00
CA GLY A 848 34.06 33.97 -30.10
C GLY A 848 34.90 32.90 -30.80
N VAL A 849 36.18 33.19 -31.09
CA VAL A 849 37.11 32.21 -31.68
C VAL A 849 37.33 31.02 -30.75
N MET A 850 37.53 31.25 -29.46
CA MET A 850 37.72 30.17 -28.48
C MET A 850 36.44 29.33 -28.31
N LEU A 851 35.25 29.93 -28.43
CA LEU A 851 34.00 29.18 -28.45
C LEU A 851 33.87 28.29 -29.69
N ILE A 852 34.28 28.76 -30.87
CA ILE A 852 34.31 27.93 -32.10
C ILE A 852 35.29 26.76 -31.94
N VAL A 853 36.47 27.02 -31.38
CA VAL A 853 37.43 25.95 -31.08
C VAL A 853 36.82 24.95 -30.09
N LEU A 854 36.12 25.44 -29.07
CA LEU A 854 35.45 24.58 -28.10
C LEU A 854 34.32 23.76 -28.76
N ASP A 855 33.55 24.33 -29.68
CA ASP A 855 32.51 23.63 -30.44
C ASP A 855 33.07 22.46 -31.27
N ILE A 856 34.24 22.66 -31.89
CA ILE A 856 34.90 21.62 -32.70
C ILE A 856 35.45 20.47 -31.84
N PHE A 857 36.08 20.77 -30.70
CA PHE A 857 36.81 19.77 -29.91
C PHE A 857 36.05 19.23 -28.70
N HIS A 858 35.05 19.96 -28.19
CA HIS A 858 34.32 19.57 -26.99
C HIS A 858 33.00 18.87 -27.37
N PRO A 859 32.81 17.59 -27.04
CA PRO A 859 31.67 16.81 -27.50
C PRO A 859 30.33 17.32 -26.95
N GLY A 860 30.37 18.11 -25.86
CA GLY A 860 29.20 18.67 -25.23
C GLY A 860 28.33 19.58 -26.10
N PHE A 861 28.88 20.21 -27.15
CA PHE A 861 28.06 21.03 -28.05
C PHE A 861 27.11 20.18 -28.91
N HIS A 862 27.50 18.92 -29.13
CA HIS A 862 26.71 17.95 -29.88
C HIS A 862 25.89 17.00 -28.98
N LEU A 863 26.31 16.80 -27.74
CA LEU A 863 25.61 15.96 -26.75
C LEU A 863 24.48 16.71 -26.01
N ALA A 864 24.60 18.03 -25.84
CA ALA A 864 23.56 18.83 -25.23
C ALA A 864 22.39 19.02 -26.19
N SER A 865 21.16 18.84 -25.71
CA SER A 865 19.95 19.10 -26.50
C SER A 865 19.86 20.54 -27.00
N ASN A 866 20.46 21.49 -26.26
CA ASN A 866 20.60 22.88 -26.68
C ASN A 866 21.82 23.55 -26.00
N ALA A 867 23.01 23.33 -26.54
CA ALA A 867 24.24 23.97 -26.06
C ALA A 867 24.16 25.51 -26.07
N GLY A 868 23.44 26.07 -27.04
CA GLY A 868 23.20 27.51 -27.15
C GLY A 868 22.45 28.10 -25.94
N MET A 869 21.46 27.39 -25.40
CA MET A 869 20.74 27.82 -24.21
C MET A 869 21.60 27.82 -22.94
N ALA A 870 22.50 26.84 -22.78
CA ALA A 870 23.43 26.83 -21.67
C ALA A 870 24.38 28.05 -21.73
N ILE A 871 24.85 28.39 -22.93
CA ILE A 871 25.69 29.57 -23.16
C ILE A 871 24.89 30.86 -22.97
N LEU A 872 23.63 30.93 -23.42
CA LEU A 872 22.74 32.07 -23.22
C LEU A 872 22.45 32.29 -21.73
N ALA A 873 22.08 31.24 -21.00
CA ALA A 873 21.84 31.29 -19.56
C ALA A 873 23.06 31.83 -18.81
N PHE A 874 24.25 31.37 -19.21
CA PHE A 874 25.50 31.88 -18.69
C PHE A 874 25.78 33.34 -19.11
N GLY A 875 25.52 33.69 -20.36
CA GLY A 875 25.57 35.08 -20.86
C GLY A 875 24.71 36.01 -20.02
N THR A 876 23.47 35.62 -19.70
CA THR A 876 22.61 36.34 -18.76
C THR A 876 23.21 36.41 -17.37
N ALA A 877 23.78 35.33 -16.83
CA ALA A 877 24.43 35.34 -15.52
C ALA A 877 25.62 36.32 -15.46
N ILE A 878 26.45 36.38 -16.51
CA ILE A 878 27.55 37.36 -16.64
C ILE A 878 27.00 38.78 -16.70
N ILE A 879 25.85 39.02 -17.37
CA ILE A 879 25.24 40.35 -17.42
C ILE A 879 24.67 40.74 -16.05
N ILE A 880 24.11 39.78 -15.33
CA ILE A 880 23.50 39.98 -14.01
C ILE A 880 24.56 40.23 -12.92
N LEU A 881 25.73 39.58 -12.97
CA LEU A 881 26.77 39.68 -11.93
C LEU A 881 27.30 41.11 -11.70
N PRO A 882 27.68 41.90 -12.72
CA PRO A 882 28.02 43.32 -12.57
C PRO A 882 26.86 44.16 -12.05
N LEU A 883 25.63 43.80 -12.41
CA LEU A 883 24.41 44.47 -11.97
C LEU A 883 24.18 44.23 -10.47
N LEU A 884 24.32 42.98 -10.01
CA LEU A 884 24.38 42.60 -8.60
C LEU A 884 25.53 43.29 -7.86
N GLY A 885 26.73 43.31 -8.46
CA GLY A 885 27.89 44.00 -7.92
C GLY A 885 27.65 45.50 -7.77
N PHE A 886 26.96 46.13 -8.73
CA PHE A 886 26.53 47.53 -8.65
C PHE A 886 25.52 47.73 -7.53
N VAL A 887 24.51 46.88 -7.40
CA VAL A 887 23.51 46.93 -6.32
C VAL A 887 24.16 46.75 -4.95
N ILE A 888 25.05 45.76 -4.80
CA ILE A 888 25.81 45.53 -3.56
C ILE A 888 26.72 46.71 -3.28
N ARG A 889 27.42 47.26 -4.29
CA ARG A 889 28.25 48.46 -4.12
C ARG A 889 27.41 49.63 -3.65
N GLU A 890 26.26 49.86 -4.25
CA GLU A 890 25.36 50.95 -3.89
C GLU A 890 24.77 50.75 -2.49
N ALA A 891 24.42 49.52 -2.12
CA ALA A 891 23.99 49.16 -0.78
C ALA A 891 25.11 49.33 0.26
N MET A 892 26.34 48.92 -0.06
CA MET A 892 27.53 49.12 0.77
C MET A 892 27.87 50.60 0.90
N MET A 893 27.77 51.40 -0.18
CA MET A 893 27.95 52.84 -0.13
C MET A 893 26.86 53.51 0.70
N SER A 894 25.60 53.10 0.54
CA SER A 894 24.47 53.59 1.33
C SER A 894 24.65 53.26 2.82
N ALA A 895 25.01 52.02 3.15
CA ALA A 895 25.32 51.57 4.50
C ALA A 895 26.56 52.29 5.08
N LYS A 896 27.56 52.58 4.24
CA LYS A 896 28.74 53.37 4.60
C LYS A 896 28.35 54.81 4.92
N THR A 897 27.55 55.48 4.11
CA THR A 897 27.04 56.83 4.41
C THR A 897 26.20 56.86 5.68
N LEU A 898 25.43 55.80 5.96
CA LEU A 898 24.67 55.66 7.21
C LEU A 898 25.60 55.49 8.42
N LYS A 899 26.64 54.64 8.30
CA LYS A 899 27.68 54.43 9.32
C LYS A 899 28.53 55.68 9.56
N GLU A 900 28.89 56.41 8.51
CA GLU A 900 29.64 57.67 8.59
C GLU A 900 28.83 58.77 9.30
N ARG A 901 27.49 58.78 9.12
CA ARG A 901 26.58 59.66 9.88
C ARG A 901 26.47 59.29 11.36
N MET A 902 26.68 58.03 11.74
CA MET A 902 26.57 57.56 13.13
C MET A 902 27.89 57.58 13.91
N ILE A 903 29.06 57.39 13.26
CA ILE A 903 30.34 57.10 13.95
C ILE A 903 31.49 58.05 13.53
N GLY A 904 31.31 58.90 12.51
CA GLY A 904 32.34 59.83 12.03
C GLY A 904 33.39 59.18 11.11
N MET A 905 33.99 60.00 10.23
CA MET A 905 34.85 59.56 9.12
C MET A 905 36.24 59.08 9.58
N HIS A 906 36.57 57.82 9.28
CA HIS A 906 37.95 57.36 9.20
C HIS A 906 38.23 56.60 7.89
N THR A 907 39.33 57.03 7.25
CA THR A 907 40.10 56.51 6.10
C THR A 907 39.45 56.45 4.69
N ALA A 908 40.16 57.07 3.74
CA ALA A 908 40.00 56.85 2.31
C ALA A 908 40.59 55.49 1.94
N GLU A 909 39.73 54.51 1.68
CA GLU A 909 40.15 53.22 1.15
C GLU A 909 40.42 53.33 -0.35
N ILE A 910 41.69 53.30 -0.70
CA ILE A 910 42.12 53.00 -2.06
C ILE A 910 41.70 51.54 -2.33
N SER A 911 40.97 51.32 -3.42
CA SER A 911 40.58 49.99 -3.88
C SER A 911 41.84 49.16 -4.15
N ARG A 912 42.20 48.30 -3.19
CA ARG A 912 43.31 47.35 -3.32
C ARG A 912 43.10 46.42 -4.53
N SER A 913 41.84 46.15 -4.89
CA SER A 913 41.47 45.39 -6.09
C SER A 913 41.76 46.13 -7.39
N ALA A 914 41.54 47.45 -7.48
CA ALA A 914 41.87 48.23 -8.67
C ALA A 914 43.39 48.29 -8.92
N ILE A 915 44.20 48.48 -7.88
CA ILE A 915 45.68 48.45 -7.97
C ILE A 915 46.15 47.06 -8.43
N ALA A 916 45.60 45.99 -7.84
CA ALA A 916 45.93 44.63 -8.23
C ALA A 916 45.58 44.34 -9.70
N PHE A 917 44.42 44.80 -10.17
CA PHE A 917 43.99 44.63 -11.57
C PHE A 917 44.90 45.39 -12.55
N GLN A 918 45.31 46.61 -12.18
CA GLN A 918 46.23 47.41 -12.97
C GLN A 918 47.62 46.78 -13.02
N ALA A 919 48.13 46.29 -11.88
CA ALA A 919 49.40 45.58 -11.79
C ALA A 919 49.39 44.26 -12.60
N PHE A 920 48.30 43.50 -12.56
CA PHE A 920 48.11 42.30 -13.37
C PHE A 920 48.13 42.62 -14.88
N SER A 921 47.40 43.67 -15.29
CA SER A 921 47.40 44.14 -16.68
C SER A 921 48.79 44.60 -17.14
N LEU A 922 49.54 45.30 -16.29
CA LEU A 922 50.90 45.77 -16.59
C LEU A 922 51.89 44.60 -16.73
N SER A 923 51.75 43.57 -15.89
CA SER A 923 52.57 42.34 -15.93
C SER A 923 52.42 41.60 -17.25
N ILE A 924 51.18 41.45 -17.75
CA ILE A 924 50.92 40.80 -19.05
C ILE A 924 51.51 41.62 -20.21
N GLN A 925 51.40 42.95 -20.16
CA GLN A 925 52.00 43.83 -21.18
C GLN A 925 53.53 43.72 -21.21
N ASN A 926 54.18 43.52 -20.06
CA ASN A 926 55.64 43.32 -19.99
C ASN A 926 56.09 41.98 -20.59
N MET A 927 55.27 40.93 -20.56
CA MET A 927 55.59 39.64 -21.20
C MET A 927 55.79 39.80 -22.72
N ARG A 928 55.10 40.76 -23.36
CA ARG A 928 55.25 41.06 -24.79
C ARG A 928 56.65 41.53 -25.20
N ARG A 929 57.45 42.06 -24.27
CA ARG A 929 58.83 42.51 -24.55
C ARG A 929 59.81 41.35 -24.74
N ARG A 930 59.51 40.15 -24.21
CA ARG A 930 60.38 38.95 -24.28
C ARG A 930 59.68 37.79 -25.00
N ARG A 931 59.23 38.04 -26.23
CA ARG A 931 58.34 37.16 -27.02
C ARG A 931 58.78 35.69 -27.09
N PHE A 932 60.07 35.43 -27.31
CA PHE A 932 60.60 34.06 -27.41
C PHE A 932 60.51 33.30 -26.07
N MET A 933 60.95 33.93 -24.97
CA MET A 933 60.85 33.37 -23.62
C MET A 933 59.40 33.12 -23.22
N THR A 934 58.51 34.08 -23.48
CA THR A 934 57.08 33.95 -23.17
C THR A 934 56.43 32.80 -23.94
N ALA A 935 56.74 32.64 -25.23
CA ALA A 935 56.27 31.51 -26.02
C ALA A 935 56.77 30.17 -25.46
N LEU A 936 58.06 30.07 -25.14
CA LEU A 936 58.65 28.86 -24.56
C LEU A 936 58.00 28.50 -23.20
N THR A 937 57.79 29.48 -22.32
CA THR A 937 57.14 29.26 -21.02
C THR A 937 55.68 28.84 -21.15
N LEU A 938 54.93 29.43 -22.09
CA LEU A 938 53.54 29.05 -22.34
C LEU A 938 53.45 27.63 -22.91
N VAL A 939 54.32 27.28 -23.86
CA VAL A 939 54.38 25.92 -24.41
C VAL A 939 54.72 24.91 -23.32
N SER A 940 55.70 25.20 -22.45
CA SER A 940 56.04 24.32 -21.33
C SER A 940 54.89 24.14 -20.34
N ILE A 941 54.18 25.23 -19.98
CA ILE A 941 53.01 25.15 -19.10
C ILE A 941 51.90 24.36 -19.77
N VAL A 942 51.63 24.58 -21.07
CA VAL A 942 50.62 23.83 -21.82
C VAL A 942 50.96 22.36 -21.86
N ILE A 943 52.21 21.98 -22.14
CA ILE A 943 52.64 20.57 -22.14
C ILE A 943 52.53 19.97 -20.74
N LEU A 944 52.92 20.69 -19.69
CA LEU A 944 52.84 20.20 -18.31
C LEU A 944 51.41 20.03 -17.83
N VAL A 945 50.55 21.03 -18.08
CA VAL A 945 49.12 20.98 -17.76
C VAL A 945 48.43 19.91 -18.60
N PHE A 946 48.70 19.83 -19.90
CA PHE A 946 48.21 18.77 -20.77
C PHE A 946 48.62 17.41 -20.21
N SER A 947 49.90 17.20 -19.91
CA SER A 947 50.39 15.94 -19.33
C SER A 947 49.68 15.61 -18.02
N MET A 948 49.56 16.57 -17.09
CA MET A 948 48.91 16.37 -15.80
C MET A 948 47.40 16.08 -15.92
N VAL A 949 46.69 16.78 -16.80
CA VAL A 949 45.26 16.54 -17.08
C VAL A 949 45.08 15.15 -17.72
N THR A 950 45.99 14.79 -18.62
CA THR A 950 46.04 13.48 -19.28
C THR A 950 46.30 12.34 -18.28
N PHE A 951 47.15 12.56 -17.27
CA PHE A 951 47.44 11.60 -16.20
C PHE A 951 46.35 11.49 -15.12
N THR A 952 45.42 12.44 -15.03
CA THR A 952 44.39 12.49 -13.96
C THR A 952 43.04 11.90 -14.37
N SER A 953 42.93 11.26 -15.55
CA SER A 953 41.71 10.58 -16.01
C SER A 953 41.45 9.26 -15.26
N LEU A 954 41.14 9.34 -13.96
CA LEU A 954 40.69 8.20 -13.16
C LEU A 954 39.18 8.03 -13.33
N MET A 955 38.72 6.85 -13.77
CA MET A 955 37.30 6.51 -13.84
C MET A 955 36.90 5.56 -12.70
N ALA A 956 35.70 5.76 -12.17
CA ALA A 956 35.08 4.81 -11.25
C ALA A 956 34.16 3.86 -12.04
N ALA A 957 34.38 2.57 -11.92
CA ALA A 957 33.52 1.54 -12.49
C ALA A 957 32.89 0.71 -11.35
N PRO A 958 31.58 0.49 -11.34
CA PRO A 958 30.96 -0.41 -10.39
C PRO A 958 31.47 -1.82 -10.68
N ARG A 959 32.03 -2.43 -9.64
CA ARG A 959 32.43 -3.83 -9.68
C ARG A 959 31.68 -4.52 -8.55
N PRO A 960 31.06 -5.69 -8.80
CA PRO A 960 30.55 -6.50 -7.72
C PRO A 960 31.75 -6.82 -6.82
N VAL A 961 31.76 -6.26 -5.61
CA VAL A 961 32.78 -6.56 -4.62
C VAL A 961 32.31 -7.82 -3.93
N GLU A 962 33.15 -8.84 -4.03
CA GLU A 962 32.87 -10.14 -3.46
C GLU A 962 33.68 -10.28 -2.18
N ASP A 963 32.97 -10.30 -1.06
CA ASP A 963 33.56 -10.63 0.23
C ASP A 963 33.41 -12.14 0.43
N ILE A 964 34.51 -12.88 0.30
CA ILE A 964 34.54 -14.33 0.48
C ILE A 964 35.04 -14.63 1.89
N ARG A 965 34.26 -15.39 2.64
CA ARG A 965 34.69 -16.02 3.88
C ARG A 965 34.90 -17.51 3.62
N THR A 966 36.14 -17.97 3.79
CA THR A 966 36.45 -19.40 3.88
C THR A 966 36.12 -19.85 5.29
N ILE A 967 35.39 -20.96 5.39
CA ILE A 967 34.99 -21.57 6.65
C ILE A 967 36.21 -22.30 7.22
N SER A 968 36.57 -21.97 8.46
CA SER A 968 37.75 -22.56 9.11
C SER A 968 37.47 -24.00 9.57
N GLU A 969 38.52 -24.79 9.75
CA GLU A 969 38.41 -26.16 10.23
C GLU A 969 37.78 -26.17 11.65
N GLY A 970 36.55 -26.70 11.76
CA GLY A 970 35.74 -26.69 12.98
C GLY A 970 34.54 -25.73 12.99
N GLU A 971 34.40 -24.85 11.98
CA GLU A 971 33.18 -24.05 11.77
C GLU A 971 32.13 -24.84 10.96
N THR A 972 30.84 -24.55 11.17
CA THR A 972 29.73 -25.23 10.48
C THR A 972 29.75 -24.93 8.98
N PRO A 973 29.68 -25.95 8.09
CA PRO A 973 29.59 -25.73 6.65
C PRO A 973 28.31 -24.97 6.27
N PRO A 974 28.24 -24.35 5.07
CA PRO A 974 27.06 -23.64 4.63
C PRO A 974 25.92 -24.65 4.46
N LEU A 975 24.72 -24.23 4.85
CA LEU A 975 23.53 -25.07 4.88
C LEU A 975 23.20 -25.73 3.53
N TYR A 976 23.49 -25.02 2.44
CA TYR A 976 23.34 -25.52 1.08
C TYR A 976 24.28 -24.79 0.13
N GLN A 977 24.62 -25.44 -0.99
CA GLN A 977 25.25 -24.77 -2.12
C GLN A 977 24.17 -24.10 -2.97
N GLY A 978 24.02 -22.78 -2.81
CA GLY A 978 23.00 -22.02 -3.51
C GLY A 978 23.12 -20.53 -3.28
N ILE A 979 22.00 -19.83 -3.39
CA ILE A 979 21.89 -18.38 -3.33
C ILE A 979 20.74 -18.00 -2.38
N LEU A 980 20.99 -17.00 -1.53
CA LEU A 980 19.99 -16.38 -0.68
C LEU A 980 19.81 -14.92 -1.06
N ILE A 981 18.55 -14.53 -1.25
CA ILE A 981 18.13 -13.18 -1.60
C ILE A 981 17.28 -12.65 -0.45
N ARG A 982 17.70 -11.52 0.13
CA ARG A 982 16.92 -10.78 1.13
C ARG A 982 17.18 -9.29 1.04
N ARG A 983 16.24 -8.49 1.53
CA ARG A 983 16.40 -7.04 1.64
C ARG A 983 17.05 -6.66 2.98
N PRO A 984 17.83 -5.57 3.05
CA PRO A 984 18.39 -5.07 4.31
C PRO A 984 17.32 -4.81 5.39
N VAL A 985 17.69 -5.02 6.66
CA VAL A 985 16.79 -4.95 7.83
C VAL A 985 15.61 -5.94 7.75
N TRP A 986 15.76 -7.06 7.01
CA TRP A 986 14.69 -8.07 6.84
C TRP A 986 13.36 -7.47 6.34
N SER A 987 13.47 -6.48 5.45
CA SER A 987 12.29 -5.81 4.89
C SER A 987 11.48 -6.76 3.98
N PRO A 988 10.13 -6.68 3.98
CA PRO A 988 9.30 -7.52 3.13
C PRO A 988 9.63 -7.43 1.63
N ILE A 989 9.52 -8.55 0.92
CA ILE A 989 9.59 -8.63 -0.55
C ILE A 989 8.14 -8.73 -1.06
N PRO A 990 7.67 -7.79 -1.93
CA PRO A 990 6.37 -7.89 -2.57
C PRO A 990 6.23 -9.21 -3.33
N GLU A 991 5.04 -9.80 -3.28
CA GLU A 991 4.76 -11.08 -3.96
C GLU A 991 4.99 -10.99 -5.48
N GLU A 992 4.68 -9.83 -6.08
CA GLU A 992 4.91 -9.55 -7.49
C GLU A 992 6.41 -9.59 -7.86
N MET A 993 7.28 -9.20 -6.92
CA MET A 993 8.73 -9.30 -7.06
C MET A 993 9.23 -10.72 -6.78
N TYR A 994 8.59 -11.46 -5.88
CA TYR A 994 8.85 -12.89 -5.71
C TYR A 994 8.61 -13.67 -7.01
N TYR A 995 7.49 -13.45 -7.71
CA TYR A 995 7.23 -14.07 -9.02
C TYR A 995 8.29 -13.69 -10.07
N GLN A 996 8.74 -12.43 -10.08
CA GLN A 996 9.82 -11.99 -10.94
C GLN A 996 11.10 -12.80 -10.71
N VAL A 997 11.46 -13.09 -9.46
CA VAL A 997 12.69 -13.82 -9.11
C VAL A 997 12.57 -15.30 -9.47
N ILE A 998 11.49 -15.98 -9.08
CA ILE A 998 11.38 -17.43 -9.30
C ILE A 998 11.28 -17.79 -10.79
N HIS A 999 10.60 -16.97 -11.59
CA HIS A 999 10.46 -17.24 -13.02
C HIS A 999 11.77 -17.03 -13.80
N GLN A 1000 12.74 -16.28 -13.25
CA GLN A 1000 14.08 -16.19 -13.83
C GLN A 1000 14.82 -17.54 -13.76
N PHE A 1001 14.57 -18.32 -12.71
CA PHE A 1001 15.29 -19.56 -12.42
C PHE A 1001 14.44 -20.82 -12.67
N LYS A 1002 13.31 -20.66 -13.35
CA LYS A 1002 12.38 -21.75 -13.60
C LYS A 1002 13.08 -22.83 -14.44
N GLY A 1003 13.06 -24.07 -13.95
CA GLY A 1003 13.67 -25.22 -14.62
C GLY A 1003 15.20 -25.34 -14.48
N THR A 1004 15.86 -24.39 -13.80
CA THR A 1004 17.32 -24.43 -13.58
C THR A 1004 17.73 -24.88 -12.17
N GLY A 1005 16.77 -24.98 -11.26
CA GLY A 1005 16.98 -25.40 -9.88
C GLY A 1005 15.70 -25.37 -9.05
N ILE A 1006 15.88 -25.52 -7.74
CA ILE A 1006 14.83 -25.51 -6.72
C ILE A 1006 14.86 -24.14 -6.03
N TYR A 1007 13.69 -23.56 -5.75
CA TYR A 1007 13.57 -22.29 -5.03
C TYR A 1007 12.57 -22.43 -3.89
N SER A 1008 12.80 -21.67 -2.82
CA SER A 1008 11.92 -21.59 -1.66
C SER A 1008 11.81 -20.14 -1.21
N ALA A 1009 10.60 -19.69 -0.93
CA ALA A 1009 10.37 -18.43 -0.23
C ALA A 1009 10.02 -18.71 1.23
N ARG A 1010 10.46 -17.79 2.09
CA ARG A 1010 10.20 -17.84 3.52
C ARG A 1010 9.47 -16.58 3.95
N GLY A 1011 8.45 -16.76 4.76
CA GLY A 1011 7.63 -15.67 5.27
C GLY A 1011 7.49 -15.69 6.78
N TRP A 1012 7.19 -14.54 7.37
CA TRP A 1012 7.04 -14.39 8.82
C TRP A 1012 5.66 -13.84 9.18
N LEU A 1013 5.14 -14.27 10.34
CA LEU A 1013 4.01 -13.64 11.03
C LEU A 1013 4.36 -13.51 12.51
N PHE A 1014 4.19 -12.30 13.03
CA PHE A 1014 4.44 -11.96 14.44
C PHE A 1014 3.12 -11.62 15.15
N PRO A 1015 3.02 -11.90 16.47
CA PRO A 1015 1.94 -11.35 17.27
C PRO A 1015 2.08 -9.82 17.33
N PRO A 1016 1.00 -9.09 17.65
CA PRO A 1016 1.07 -7.65 17.87
C PRO A 1016 2.09 -7.30 18.98
N PRO A 1017 2.77 -6.14 18.89
CA PRO A 1017 3.75 -5.75 19.89
C PRO A 1017 3.08 -5.51 21.26
N PRO A 1018 3.59 -6.10 22.35
CA PRO A 1018 3.07 -5.86 23.70
C PRO A 1018 3.51 -4.48 24.21
N GLN A 1019 2.93 -4.02 25.33
CA GLN A 1019 3.37 -2.77 25.99
C GLN A 1019 4.84 -2.83 26.44
N ARG A 1020 5.33 -4.02 26.83
CA ARG A 1020 6.72 -4.27 27.25
C ARG A 1020 7.12 -5.70 26.89
N GLY A 1021 8.38 -5.89 26.49
CA GLY A 1021 8.95 -7.21 26.24
C GLY A 1021 8.60 -7.79 24.86
N LEU A 1022 8.53 -9.11 24.78
CA LEU A 1022 8.23 -9.86 23.54
C LEU A 1022 6.79 -10.34 23.56
N GLY A 1023 6.13 -10.21 22.41
CA GLY A 1023 4.77 -10.71 22.21
C GLY A 1023 4.77 -12.22 21.96
N PHE A 1024 3.70 -12.89 22.39
CA PHE A 1024 3.46 -14.30 22.08
C PHE A 1024 2.00 -14.53 21.66
N PHE A 1025 1.77 -15.52 20.81
CA PHE A 1025 0.43 -16.06 20.57
C PHE A 1025 0.02 -16.98 21.73
N ALA A 1026 -1.20 -16.80 22.23
CA ALA A 1026 -1.79 -17.57 23.31
C ALA A 1026 -2.75 -18.65 22.78
N PHE A 1027 -2.65 -19.87 23.33
CA PHE A 1027 -3.54 -21.00 22.98
C PHE A 1027 -4.55 -21.30 24.07
N SER A 1028 -4.21 -21.04 25.34
CA SER A 1028 -5.17 -21.11 26.42
C SER A 1028 -4.92 -20.13 27.58
N ASP A 1029 -5.73 -20.23 28.63
CA ASP A 1029 -5.72 -19.51 29.89
C ASP A 1029 -4.52 -19.86 30.76
N LYS A 1030 -3.94 -21.05 30.56
CA LYS A 1030 -2.76 -21.51 31.32
C LYS A 1030 -1.45 -20.92 30.79
N LEU A 1031 -1.41 -20.45 29.54
CA LEU A 1031 -0.23 -19.91 28.85
C LEU A 1031 1.06 -20.70 29.05
N ILE A 1032 0.95 -22.02 28.95
CA ILE A 1032 2.13 -22.88 29.03
C ILE A 1032 2.90 -22.79 27.71
N THR A 1033 2.16 -22.81 26.60
CA THR A 1033 2.68 -22.70 25.25
C THR A 1033 2.83 -21.24 24.86
N LYS A 1034 4.03 -20.88 24.38
CA LYS A 1034 4.36 -19.54 23.88
C LYS A 1034 4.89 -19.64 22.47
N VAL A 1035 4.22 -19.00 21.52
CA VAL A 1035 4.69 -18.91 20.13
C VAL A 1035 5.06 -17.46 19.84
N GLY A 1036 6.35 -17.19 19.64
CA GLY A 1036 6.87 -15.85 19.38
C GLY A 1036 6.73 -15.42 17.92
N ALA A 1037 6.73 -16.37 16.99
CA ALA A 1037 6.53 -16.12 15.57
C ALA A 1037 6.07 -17.39 14.84
N VAL A 1038 5.46 -17.20 13.67
CA VAL A 1038 5.21 -18.26 12.69
C VAL A 1038 6.22 -18.10 11.56
N LEU A 1039 6.91 -19.19 11.24
CA LEU A 1039 7.80 -19.29 10.08
C LEU A 1039 7.08 -20.06 8.97
N PHE A 1040 6.84 -19.38 7.85
CA PHE A 1040 6.22 -19.97 6.68
C PHE A 1040 7.28 -20.50 5.72
N LEU A 1041 7.15 -21.76 5.34
CA LEU A 1041 8.11 -22.45 4.47
C LEU A 1041 7.40 -23.06 3.27
N SER A 1042 8.07 -23.04 2.12
CA SER A 1042 7.58 -23.73 0.93
C SER A 1042 7.72 -25.25 1.07
N PRO A 1043 6.89 -26.06 0.36
CA PRO A 1043 7.12 -27.50 0.24
C PRO A 1043 8.54 -27.85 -0.21
N GLU A 1044 9.13 -27.01 -1.06
CA GLU A 1044 10.45 -27.20 -1.67
C GLU A 1044 11.63 -26.91 -0.71
N GLU A 1045 11.37 -26.29 0.45
CA GLU A 1045 12.41 -25.94 1.42
C GLU A 1045 13.20 -27.17 1.89
N LYS A 1046 12.55 -28.33 2.00
CA LYS A 1046 13.18 -29.60 2.38
C LYS A 1046 14.31 -30.01 1.44
N GLU A 1047 14.20 -29.71 0.15
CA GLU A 1047 15.27 -30.06 -0.81
C GLU A 1047 16.42 -29.04 -0.80
N ILE A 1048 16.21 -27.87 -0.20
CA ILE A 1048 17.21 -26.81 -0.09
C ILE A 1048 17.98 -26.95 1.22
N SER A 1049 17.31 -26.71 2.35
CA SER A 1049 17.94 -26.66 3.66
C SER A 1049 17.98 -28.00 4.38
N HIS A 1050 17.24 -29.01 3.90
CA HIS A 1050 17.07 -30.29 4.61
C HIS A 1050 16.47 -30.12 6.02
N ILE A 1051 15.66 -29.07 6.19
CA ILE A 1051 14.95 -28.76 7.44
C ILE A 1051 13.89 -29.82 7.79
N ASP A 1052 13.58 -30.76 6.91
CA ASP A 1052 12.74 -31.91 7.24
C ASP A 1052 13.49 -32.96 8.07
N GLU A 1053 14.83 -32.94 8.12
CA GLU A 1053 15.64 -33.89 8.90
C GLU A 1053 15.50 -33.71 10.42
N ILE A 1054 15.07 -32.54 10.89
CA ILE A 1054 14.78 -32.31 12.32
C ILE A 1054 13.42 -32.88 12.75
N LEU A 1055 12.63 -33.38 11.81
CA LEU A 1055 11.33 -33.96 12.11
C LEU A 1055 11.47 -35.30 12.84
N LEU A 1056 10.56 -35.51 13.79
CA LEU A 1056 10.47 -36.77 14.53
C LEU A 1056 9.82 -37.87 13.66
N PRO A 1057 10.13 -39.16 13.92
CA PRO A 1057 9.55 -40.28 13.19
C PRO A 1057 8.01 -40.23 13.15
N GLY A 1058 7.44 -40.44 11.96
CA GLY A 1058 5.99 -40.38 11.71
C GLY A 1058 5.46 -38.99 11.33
N SER A 1059 6.32 -37.98 11.30
CA SER A 1059 5.98 -36.64 10.81
C SER A 1059 6.00 -36.58 9.29
N ASP A 1060 5.10 -35.76 8.73
CA ASP A 1060 5.10 -35.41 7.31
C ASP A 1060 5.56 -33.96 7.08
N TRP A 1061 6.04 -33.69 5.87
CA TRP A 1061 6.34 -32.34 5.39
C TRP A 1061 5.14 -31.74 4.64
N PHE A 1062 5.13 -30.42 4.47
CA PHE A 1062 4.07 -29.69 3.76
C PHE A 1062 3.91 -30.15 2.30
N GLY A 1063 2.66 -30.30 1.87
CA GLY A 1063 2.28 -30.46 0.47
C GLY A 1063 1.97 -29.13 -0.22
N PRO A 1064 1.85 -29.11 -1.57
CA PRO A 1064 1.61 -27.89 -2.35
C PRO A 1064 0.22 -27.26 -2.12
N ASP A 1065 -0.77 -28.04 -1.70
CA ASP A 1065 -2.12 -27.55 -1.45
C ASP A 1065 -2.45 -27.32 0.02
N ASP A 1066 -1.52 -27.61 0.94
CA ASP A 1066 -1.71 -27.44 2.37
C ASP A 1066 -1.84 -25.96 2.75
N VAL A 1067 -2.84 -25.64 3.58
CA VAL A 1067 -3.12 -24.29 4.09
C VAL A 1067 -3.35 -24.32 5.60
N TYR A 1068 -4.31 -25.14 6.04
CA TYR A 1068 -4.69 -25.26 7.46
C TYR A 1068 -3.92 -26.39 8.16
N THR A 1069 -2.61 -26.40 8.00
CA THR A 1069 -1.70 -27.38 8.63
C THR A 1069 -0.54 -26.66 9.32
N CYS A 1070 0.06 -27.33 10.30
CA CYS A 1070 1.26 -26.85 10.97
C CYS A 1070 2.19 -27.99 11.39
N ILE A 1071 3.43 -27.62 11.63
CA ILE A 1071 4.46 -28.46 12.23
C ILE A 1071 4.96 -27.72 13.49
N ILE A 1072 5.03 -28.41 14.63
CA ILE A 1072 5.30 -27.80 15.95
C ILE A 1072 6.44 -28.51 16.67
N SER A 1073 7.13 -27.84 17.59
CA SER A 1073 8.20 -28.50 18.35
C SER A 1073 7.63 -29.53 19.34
N LYS A 1074 8.45 -30.51 19.75
CA LYS A 1074 8.08 -31.47 20.80
C LYS A 1074 7.72 -30.76 22.10
N THR A 1075 8.52 -29.78 22.52
CA THR A 1075 8.24 -28.93 23.68
C THR A 1075 6.89 -28.25 23.54
N MET A 1076 6.58 -27.71 22.35
CA MET A 1076 5.29 -27.08 22.07
C MET A 1076 4.13 -28.08 22.18
N ALA A 1077 4.25 -29.29 21.64
CA ALA A 1077 3.22 -30.32 21.75
C ALA A 1077 3.01 -30.82 23.19
N ASP A 1078 4.08 -31.00 23.96
CA ASP A 1078 4.02 -31.38 25.38
C ASP A 1078 3.35 -30.29 26.21
N ASN A 1079 3.67 -29.02 25.92
CA ASN A 1079 3.03 -27.86 26.54
C ASN A 1079 1.55 -27.79 26.16
N LEU A 1080 1.21 -27.90 24.87
CA LEU A 1080 -0.17 -27.92 24.39
C LEU A 1080 -0.96 -29.11 24.98
N THR A 1081 -0.33 -30.25 25.21
CA THR A 1081 -0.95 -31.42 25.85
C THR A 1081 -1.37 -31.12 27.29
N LYS A 1082 -0.46 -30.55 28.08
CA LYS A 1082 -0.74 -30.10 29.46
C LYS A 1082 -1.78 -28.98 29.46
N GLU A 1083 -1.72 -28.14 28.44
CA GLU A 1083 -2.50 -26.93 28.31
C GLU A 1083 -3.96 -27.23 27.97
N LEU A 1084 -4.19 -27.92 26.84
CA LEU A 1084 -5.50 -28.30 26.33
C LEU A 1084 -6.11 -29.52 27.05
N GLY A 1085 -5.35 -30.21 27.90
CA GLY A 1085 -5.83 -31.34 28.71
C GLY A 1085 -6.13 -32.61 27.91
N ARG A 1086 -5.59 -32.70 26.69
CA ARG A 1086 -5.67 -33.88 25.81
C ARG A 1086 -4.32 -34.07 25.10
N PRO A 1087 -3.92 -35.32 24.77
CA PRO A 1087 -2.68 -35.54 24.04
C PRO A 1087 -2.68 -34.83 22.68
N ILE A 1088 -1.61 -34.08 22.41
CA ILE A 1088 -1.34 -33.47 21.11
C ILE A 1088 -0.27 -34.29 20.42
N THR A 1089 -0.69 -35.01 19.39
CA THR A 1089 0.14 -35.87 18.55
C THR A 1089 -0.03 -35.50 17.09
N ILE A 1090 0.80 -36.08 16.22
CA ILE A 1090 0.61 -35.99 14.77
C ILE A 1090 -0.81 -36.46 14.40
N GLY A 1091 -1.50 -35.68 13.56
CA GLY A 1091 -2.91 -35.83 13.23
C GLY A 1091 -3.88 -35.02 14.10
N SER A 1092 -3.42 -34.48 15.24
CA SER A 1092 -4.25 -33.64 16.11
C SER A 1092 -4.63 -32.32 15.43
N VAL A 1093 -5.83 -31.82 15.70
CA VAL A 1093 -6.25 -30.48 15.28
C VAL A 1093 -6.09 -29.52 16.45
N ILE A 1094 -5.46 -28.37 16.25
CA ILE A 1094 -5.30 -27.31 17.27
C ILE A 1094 -5.94 -26.01 16.78
N PRO A 1095 -6.64 -25.27 17.66
CA PRO A 1095 -7.16 -23.95 17.31
C PRO A 1095 -6.02 -22.93 17.28
N PHE A 1096 -5.98 -22.10 16.22
CA PHE A 1096 -5.04 -21.00 16.10
C PHE A 1096 -5.70 -19.86 15.31
N LEU A 1097 -5.86 -18.70 15.93
CA LEU A 1097 -6.45 -17.51 15.31
C LEU A 1097 -7.81 -17.80 14.61
N GLY A 1098 -8.68 -18.57 15.26
CA GLY A 1098 -9.98 -18.98 14.73
C GLY A 1098 -9.95 -20.03 13.62
N MET A 1099 -8.75 -20.52 13.26
CA MET A 1099 -8.55 -21.61 12.31
C MET A 1099 -8.28 -22.92 13.04
N ASN A 1100 -8.73 -24.03 12.45
CA ASN A 1100 -8.44 -25.37 12.94
C ASN A 1100 -7.24 -25.94 12.16
N LEU A 1101 -6.05 -25.88 12.76
CA LEU A 1101 -4.81 -26.34 12.14
C LEU A 1101 -4.56 -27.82 12.44
N ARG A 1102 -4.34 -28.64 11.42
CA ARG A 1102 -3.93 -30.03 11.58
C ARG A 1102 -2.41 -30.11 11.76
N VAL A 1103 -1.97 -30.70 12.87
CA VAL A 1103 -0.56 -31.01 13.14
C VAL A 1103 -0.14 -32.18 12.26
N ILE A 1104 0.72 -31.94 11.28
CA ILE A 1104 1.20 -32.99 10.35
C ILE A 1104 2.61 -33.50 10.72
N GLY A 1105 3.33 -32.77 11.55
CA GLY A 1105 4.67 -33.14 11.96
C GLY A 1105 5.09 -32.49 13.27
N MET A 1106 6.13 -33.06 13.88
CA MET A 1106 6.76 -32.54 15.09
C MET A 1106 8.28 -32.51 14.94
N PHE A 1107 8.96 -31.55 15.55
CA PHE A 1107 10.44 -31.42 15.48
C PHE A 1107 11.09 -31.15 16.83
N ASP A 1108 12.40 -31.31 16.91
CA ASP A 1108 13.21 -30.86 18.05
C ASP A 1108 13.60 -29.39 17.89
N GLY A 1109 13.15 -28.53 18.82
CA GLY A 1109 13.37 -27.08 18.74
C GLY A 1109 14.84 -26.67 18.85
N ASP A 1110 15.66 -27.42 19.58
CA ASP A 1110 17.09 -27.13 19.73
C ASP A 1110 17.85 -27.39 18.44
N LEU A 1111 17.39 -28.35 17.62
CA LEU A 1111 17.96 -28.62 16.30
C LEU A 1111 17.65 -27.51 15.30
N LEU A 1112 16.47 -26.88 15.40
CA LEU A 1112 16.13 -25.75 14.54
C LEU A 1112 16.99 -24.52 14.88
N TRP A 1113 16.93 -24.08 16.15
CA TRP A 1113 17.79 -23.02 16.69
C TRP A 1113 17.74 -23.00 18.21
N SER A 1114 18.84 -23.37 18.88
CA SER A 1114 18.98 -23.37 20.35
C SER A 1114 19.23 -21.98 20.94
N GLY A 1115 19.49 -20.97 20.11
CA GLY A 1115 19.95 -19.63 20.52
C GLY A 1115 21.43 -19.38 20.25
N SER A 1116 22.20 -20.46 20.03
CA SER A 1116 23.63 -20.39 19.66
C SER A 1116 23.98 -21.29 18.48
N GLU A 1117 23.29 -22.42 18.31
CA GLU A 1117 23.53 -23.43 17.28
C GLU A 1117 22.21 -23.83 16.61
N GLY A 1118 22.28 -24.29 15.35
CA GLY A 1118 21.11 -24.73 14.58
C GLY A 1118 21.25 -24.41 13.09
N PHE A 1119 20.11 -24.19 12.42
CA PHE A 1119 20.05 -23.89 10.98
C PHE A 1119 20.41 -22.43 10.72
N VAL A 1120 21.68 -22.19 10.39
CA VAL A 1120 22.22 -20.90 9.98
C VAL A 1120 22.29 -20.83 8.45
N ASP A 1121 21.71 -19.80 7.86
CA ASP A 1121 21.67 -19.62 6.41
C ASP A 1121 22.95 -18.94 5.88
N LEU A 1122 23.02 -18.71 4.56
CA LEU A 1122 24.17 -18.17 3.84
C LEU A 1122 24.54 -16.74 4.24
N ASP A 1123 23.67 -16.03 4.95
CA ASP A 1123 23.96 -14.72 5.50
C ASP A 1123 24.59 -14.75 6.90
N GLY A 1124 24.78 -15.94 7.47
CA GLY A 1124 25.29 -16.13 8.82
C GLY A 1124 24.25 -15.87 9.91
N GLU A 1125 22.98 -15.72 9.55
CA GLU A 1125 21.86 -15.57 10.49
C GLU A 1125 21.01 -16.85 10.50
N PRO A 1126 20.32 -17.17 11.62
CA PRO A 1126 19.39 -18.29 11.69
C PRO A 1126 18.23 -18.15 10.70
N ILE A 1127 17.72 -19.27 10.18
CA ILE A 1127 16.50 -19.31 9.35
C ILE A 1127 15.25 -18.82 10.09
N THR A 1128 15.30 -18.84 11.43
CA THR A 1128 14.19 -18.49 12.31
C THR A 1128 13.83 -17.00 12.25
N PRO A 1129 12.61 -16.59 12.61
CA PRO A 1129 12.24 -15.18 12.57
C PRO A 1129 13.01 -14.31 13.56
N LEU A 1130 13.25 -13.06 13.16
CA LEU A 1130 13.89 -12.05 14.02
C LEU A 1130 12.97 -11.64 15.19
N MET A 1131 13.55 -11.47 16.37
CA MET A 1131 12.86 -10.92 17.54
C MET A 1131 12.60 -9.40 17.35
N PRO A 1132 11.34 -8.91 17.44
CA PRO A 1132 10.98 -7.52 17.13
C PRO A 1132 11.52 -6.41 18.07
N LEU A 1133 12.45 -6.71 19.00
CA LEU A 1133 12.91 -5.76 20.02
C LEU A 1133 13.89 -4.71 19.46
N ILE A 1134 13.42 -3.46 19.36
CA ILE A 1134 14.19 -2.21 19.39
C ILE A 1134 15.39 -2.18 18.41
N THR A 1135 15.12 -1.87 17.15
CA THR A 1135 16.12 -1.54 16.11
C THR A 1135 16.82 -0.19 16.33
N THR A 1136 16.83 0.40 17.54
CA THR A 1136 17.51 1.68 17.80
C THR A 1136 19.01 1.53 18.10
N GLY A 1137 19.59 0.34 17.99
CA GLY A 1137 21.02 0.11 18.21
C GLY A 1137 21.74 -0.29 16.93
N ALA A 1138 22.23 0.69 16.17
CA ALA A 1138 23.31 0.47 15.21
C ALA A 1138 24.58 0.06 15.99
N GLY A 1139 24.74 -1.24 16.28
CA GLY A 1139 25.88 -1.68 17.10
C GLY A 1139 26.02 -3.18 17.42
N ARG A 1140 25.09 -4.06 17.00
CA ARG A 1140 25.29 -5.51 17.10
C ARG A 1140 25.50 -6.12 15.71
N ALA A 1141 26.45 -7.06 15.61
CA ALA A 1141 26.84 -7.71 14.36
C ALA A 1141 25.80 -8.73 13.83
N VAL A 1142 25.01 -9.33 14.73
CA VAL A 1142 23.92 -10.27 14.39
C VAL A 1142 22.70 -9.92 15.25
N PRO A 1143 21.52 -9.68 14.66
CA PRO A 1143 20.30 -9.37 15.41
C PRO A 1143 19.73 -10.65 16.06
N PHE A 1144 18.87 -10.54 17.08
CA PHE A 1144 18.41 -11.71 17.85
C PHE A 1144 17.27 -12.45 17.15
N HIS A 1145 17.34 -13.77 17.05
CA HIS A 1145 16.30 -14.62 16.47
C HIS A 1145 15.58 -15.46 17.55
N PHE A 1146 14.33 -15.82 17.30
CA PHE A 1146 13.58 -16.73 18.17
C PHE A 1146 14.20 -18.13 18.16
N THR A 1147 14.23 -18.79 19.33
CA THR A 1147 14.59 -20.21 19.46
C THR A 1147 13.54 -21.10 18.82
N GLY A 1148 13.92 -22.31 18.38
CA GLY A 1148 13.04 -23.21 17.64
C GLY A 1148 11.77 -23.61 18.41
N ASP A 1149 11.86 -23.72 19.73
CA ASP A 1149 10.71 -24.04 20.60
C ASP A 1149 9.62 -22.95 20.66
N LEU A 1150 9.94 -21.72 20.26
CA LEU A 1150 9.01 -20.60 20.21
C LEU A 1150 8.41 -20.38 18.81
N ILE A 1151 8.70 -21.28 17.86
CA ILE A 1151 8.34 -21.11 16.45
C ILE A 1151 7.36 -22.20 16.04
N MET A 1152 6.28 -21.78 15.38
CA MET A 1152 5.39 -22.69 14.67
C MET A 1152 5.73 -22.63 13.18
N LEU A 1153 5.84 -23.78 12.53
CA LEU A 1153 6.03 -23.87 11.10
C LEU A 1153 4.68 -24.01 10.40
N MET A 1154 4.45 -23.25 9.33
CA MET A 1154 3.24 -23.30 8.51
C MET A 1154 3.59 -23.29 7.01
N PRO A 1155 2.72 -23.79 6.12
CA PRO A 1155 2.99 -23.79 4.68
C PRO A 1155 2.99 -22.36 4.11
N LEU A 1156 3.86 -22.07 3.14
CA LEU A 1156 3.95 -20.77 2.47
C LEU A 1156 2.61 -20.32 1.86
N LYS A 1157 1.78 -21.25 1.39
CA LYS A 1157 0.43 -20.94 0.87
C LYS A 1157 -0.44 -20.22 1.92
N ALA A 1158 -0.30 -20.56 3.21
CA ALA A 1158 -0.98 -19.83 4.29
C ALA A 1158 -0.45 -18.39 4.44
N CYS A 1159 0.85 -18.16 4.27
CA CYS A 1159 1.43 -16.81 4.23
C CYS A 1159 0.81 -15.96 3.12
N LEU A 1160 0.69 -16.55 1.92
CA LEU A 1160 0.13 -15.90 0.74
C LEU A 1160 -1.37 -15.57 0.87
N LEU A 1161 -2.10 -16.32 1.70
CA LEU A 1161 -3.50 -16.03 2.03
C LEU A 1161 -3.64 -15.01 3.16
N LEU A 1162 -2.72 -15.05 4.13
CA LEU A 1162 -2.63 -14.11 5.24
C LEU A 1162 -1.83 -12.85 4.88
N ARG A 1163 -1.78 -12.45 3.59
CA ARG A 1163 -0.99 -11.31 3.06
C ARG A 1163 -1.23 -9.98 3.80
N GLU A 1164 -2.34 -9.87 4.53
CA GLU A 1164 -2.67 -8.75 5.42
C GLU A 1164 -1.74 -8.60 6.63
N ARG A 1165 -1.16 -9.70 7.12
CA ARG A 1165 -0.36 -9.78 8.36
C ARG A 1165 0.96 -10.53 8.18
N ALA A 1166 1.04 -11.43 7.19
CA ALA A 1166 2.20 -12.22 6.87
C ALA A 1166 2.86 -11.75 5.57
N TYR A 1167 4.18 -11.87 5.48
CA TYR A 1167 4.94 -11.38 4.33
C TYR A 1167 6.19 -12.23 4.04
N ILE A 1168 6.57 -12.29 2.77
CA ILE A 1168 7.82 -12.92 2.32
C ILE A 1168 8.99 -12.03 2.72
N VAL A 1169 10.03 -12.62 3.29
CA VAL A 1169 11.24 -11.89 3.77
C VAL A 1169 12.51 -12.30 3.03
N SER A 1170 12.58 -13.54 2.55
CA SER A 1170 13.73 -14.07 1.84
C SER A 1170 13.34 -15.14 0.82
N ILE A 1171 14.23 -15.33 -0.16
CA ILE A 1171 14.11 -16.33 -1.22
C ILE A 1171 15.44 -17.07 -1.29
N ALA A 1172 15.40 -18.39 -1.08
CA ALA A 1172 16.52 -19.30 -1.27
C ALA A 1172 16.41 -19.97 -2.64
N TYR A 1173 17.54 -20.18 -3.31
CA TYR A 1173 17.63 -20.83 -4.61
C TYR A 1173 18.81 -21.79 -4.69
N LYS A 1174 18.55 -23.04 -5.03
CA LYS A 1174 19.53 -24.13 -5.20
C LYS A 1174 19.55 -24.57 -6.67
N PRO A 1175 20.52 -24.10 -7.48
CA PRO A 1175 20.63 -24.51 -8.88
C PRO A 1175 21.04 -25.98 -9.02
N TYR A 1176 20.58 -26.66 -10.06
CA TYR A 1176 21.04 -28.02 -10.38
C TYR A 1176 22.52 -28.07 -10.78
N ASN A 1177 23.03 -26.98 -11.36
CA ASN A 1177 24.45 -26.82 -11.69
C ASN A 1177 25.15 -25.92 -10.65
N THR A 1178 25.89 -26.52 -9.73
CA THR A 1178 26.61 -25.81 -8.66
C THR A 1178 27.75 -24.93 -9.18
N THR A 1179 28.36 -25.25 -10.33
CA THR A 1179 29.44 -24.45 -10.91
C THR A 1179 29.00 -23.06 -11.36
N ALA A 1180 27.69 -22.89 -11.62
CA ALA A 1180 27.11 -21.63 -12.06
C ALA A 1180 26.73 -20.68 -10.90
N ILE A 1181 26.76 -21.13 -9.64
CA ILE A 1181 26.26 -20.37 -8.48
C ILE A 1181 26.91 -18.98 -8.39
N ARG A 1182 28.24 -18.94 -8.42
CA ARG A 1182 29.01 -17.69 -8.28
C ARG A 1182 28.71 -16.71 -9.41
N GLU A 1183 28.53 -17.21 -10.63
CA GLU A 1183 28.17 -16.37 -11.79
C GLU A 1183 26.74 -15.82 -11.65
N ILE A 1184 25.79 -16.68 -11.26
CA ILE A 1184 24.40 -16.26 -11.02
C ILE A 1184 24.33 -15.22 -9.92
N ALA A 1185 25.03 -15.41 -8.80
CA ALA A 1185 25.06 -14.46 -7.69
C ALA A 1185 25.63 -13.09 -8.12
N ARG A 1186 26.72 -13.08 -8.90
CA ARG A 1186 27.30 -11.85 -9.46
C ARG A 1186 26.33 -11.14 -10.41
N ASN A 1187 25.72 -11.87 -11.33
CA ASN A 1187 24.76 -11.31 -12.28
C ASN A 1187 23.52 -10.75 -11.57
N LEU A 1188 23.06 -11.43 -10.52
CA LEU A 1188 21.95 -10.99 -9.70
C LEU A 1188 22.31 -9.72 -8.92
N ALA A 1189 23.47 -9.66 -8.25
CA ALA A 1189 23.91 -8.47 -7.52
C ALA A 1189 24.22 -7.25 -8.41
N LEU A 1190 24.52 -7.46 -9.70
CA LEU A 1190 24.58 -6.37 -10.68
C LEU A 1190 23.19 -5.82 -11.01
N ARG A 1191 22.16 -6.66 -10.94
CA ARG A 1191 20.77 -6.30 -11.24
C ARG A 1191 20.07 -5.68 -10.03
N ILE A 1192 20.19 -6.34 -8.88
CA ILE A 1192 19.58 -5.94 -7.62
C ILE A 1192 20.65 -5.28 -6.75
N ALA A 1193 20.40 -4.05 -6.34
CA ALA A 1193 21.21 -3.27 -5.41
C ALA A 1193 21.00 -3.74 -3.94
N THR A 1194 20.90 -5.05 -3.73
CA THR A 1194 20.86 -5.71 -2.42
C THR A 1194 22.05 -6.65 -2.30
N ASP A 1195 22.43 -6.99 -1.07
CA ASP A 1195 23.43 -8.03 -0.83
C ASP A 1195 22.86 -9.39 -1.31
N VAL A 1196 23.65 -10.12 -2.10
CA VAL A 1196 23.34 -11.48 -2.55
C VAL A 1196 24.33 -12.42 -1.90
N TYR A 1197 23.81 -13.32 -1.07
CA TYR A 1197 24.60 -14.31 -0.36
C TYR A 1197 24.62 -15.60 -1.17
N TYR A 1198 25.75 -16.28 -1.25
CA TYR A 1198 25.84 -17.54 -1.97
C TYR A 1198 26.91 -18.46 -1.38
N SER A 1199 26.82 -19.75 -1.72
CA SER A 1199 27.86 -20.73 -1.47
C SER A 1199 28.02 -21.62 -2.72
N ASP A 1200 29.20 -21.60 -3.34
CA ASP A 1200 29.54 -22.44 -4.49
C ASP A 1200 30.33 -23.70 -4.08
N ALA A 1201 30.83 -23.76 -2.85
CA ALA A 1201 31.59 -24.89 -2.31
C ALA A 1201 31.25 -25.11 -0.81
N PRO A 1202 31.36 -26.35 -0.29
CA PRO A 1202 30.99 -26.67 1.09
C PRO A 1202 31.84 -25.98 2.18
N ASP A 1203 32.91 -25.30 1.81
CA ASP A 1203 33.85 -24.62 2.71
C ASP A 1203 33.84 -23.09 2.52
N ARG A 1204 32.83 -22.54 1.81
CA ARG A 1204 32.86 -21.15 1.36
C ARG A 1204 31.49 -20.49 1.37
N ILE A 1205 31.44 -19.29 1.93
CA ILE A 1205 30.32 -18.36 1.84
C ILE A 1205 30.82 -17.07 1.20
N GLY A 1206 30.15 -16.61 0.15
CA GLY A 1206 30.42 -15.35 -0.50
C GLY A 1206 29.24 -14.40 -0.36
N VAL A 1207 29.54 -13.11 -0.19
CA VAL A 1207 28.56 -12.03 -0.31
C VAL A 1207 28.97 -11.16 -1.48
N VAL A 1208 28.08 -11.01 -2.45
CA VAL A 1208 28.27 -10.07 -3.54
C VAL A 1208 27.56 -8.77 -3.21
N ARG A 1209 28.33 -7.69 -3.13
CA ARG A 1209 27.83 -6.33 -2.86
C ARG A 1209 27.99 -5.43 -4.07
N TYR A 1210 26.97 -4.63 -4.34
CA TYR A 1210 27.07 -3.56 -5.32
C TYR A 1210 27.85 -2.38 -4.74
N ARG A 1211 29.10 -2.17 -5.18
CA ARG A 1211 29.92 -1.00 -4.82
C ARG A 1211 30.53 -0.34 -6.05
N GLN A 1212 30.57 0.99 -6.05
CA GLN A 1212 31.38 1.75 -6.99
C GLN A 1212 32.85 1.68 -6.54
N TRP A 1213 33.74 1.20 -7.41
CA TRP A 1213 35.17 1.11 -7.12
C TRP A 1213 35.98 1.85 -8.19
N PHE A 1214 37.08 2.50 -7.78
CA PHE A 1214 37.95 3.19 -8.72
C PHE A 1214 38.80 2.15 -9.46
N THR A 1215 38.73 2.13 -10.78
CA THR A 1215 39.58 1.27 -11.60
C THR A 1215 40.39 2.16 -12.52
N VAL A 1216 41.71 2.01 -12.50
CA VAL A 1216 42.59 2.73 -13.44
C VAL A 1216 42.36 2.12 -14.83
N THR A 1217 41.45 2.72 -15.58
CA THR A 1217 41.14 2.39 -16.98
C THR A 1217 41.18 3.70 -17.76
N GLY A 1218 41.78 3.68 -18.94
CA GLY A 1218 42.06 4.89 -19.73
C GLY A 1218 43.36 4.83 -20.53
N PHE A 1219 44.34 4.02 -20.11
CA PHE A 1219 45.58 3.77 -20.88
C PHE A 1219 45.32 3.09 -22.23
N GLU A 1220 44.28 2.27 -22.31
CA GLU A 1220 43.89 1.52 -23.52
C GLU A 1220 43.30 2.44 -24.59
N THR A 1221 42.59 3.49 -24.18
CA THR A 1221 42.06 4.54 -25.05
C THR A 1221 43.11 5.57 -25.50
N PHE A 1222 44.33 5.53 -24.96
CA PHE A 1222 45.45 6.39 -25.38
C PHE A 1222 46.16 5.89 -26.64
N ILE A 1223 46.03 4.60 -26.96
CA ILE A 1223 46.59 4.05 -28.19
C ILE A 1223 45.58 4.37 -29.29
N ALA A 1224 45.99 5.23 -30.22
CA ALA A 1224 45.22 5.66 -31.38
C ALA A 1224 44.43 4.49 -32.02
N PRO A 1225 43.26 4.75 -32.63
CA PRO A 1225 42.55 3.72 -33.37
C PRO A 1225 43.49 3.11 -34.41
N THR A 1226 43.48 1.78 -34.51
CA THR A 1226 43.86 1.10 -35.75
C THR A 1226 42.64 1.02 -36.66
#